data_AF-S8C3F5-F1
#
_entry.id   AF-S8C3F5-F1
#
_cell.length_a   1.000
_cell.length_b   1.000
_cell.length_c   1.000
_cell.angle_alpha   90.00
_cell.angle_beta   90.00
_cell.angle_gamma   90.00
#
_symmetry.space_group_name_H-M   'P 1'
#
loop_
_entity.id
_entity.type
_entity.pdbx_description
1 polymer ?
#
loop_
_entity_poly.entity_id
_entity_poly.type
_entity_poly.pdbx_seq_one_letter_code
_entity_poly.pdbx_strand_id
1 'polypeptide(L)'
;MFPAPSRLACVSEWYQFYWNFIRGGKYIFKIEEWHKASGPIIRVGPNELHINDPEFYNTCYTTNYKLKVYTPHYQFMGPANVLEELGSDSLHGCRKAILGPLFTRTSIQKTDKTLRNHVEALVERISQEGKGVNAVCATKLFRCTTVDYVSEYVLGSERRFDTVHGDLNAPFHTFFRNAIKYVWFVRFFWPVMRPFTVVPYSLMTIVGSRYSLFGLGQVVVDRTTTLAAGIANEKKIDKPMADIQEENMKEWPSSASVLSVILENRHSGNWVSQKDLMSSLVTLIGGGTETSANTMAVAIYEACLDSSIQDKLHEELVEFFPDLGVEITHLQTEKLPYLSGFIKETLRMAPGLPGRLPRIVQEGGLTIVSMSAYLMHRNPTAYPNPDKFSPDRWLTTSPSSPEEKYLVPFSKGSRSCIGINVVWAQLYITLAVLFRRFRFSLHKNNTLTHHWADNYTRDIQADLVVSVDDGSPARPGAMEKFSLGSENFDLRKRIAELEKELAEYRSGSFASSNGTATEEPERDETEKLQEDENKPVRLDLEEFRRYGRQMIMTEVGLDGQLQLKRSKVLLIGAGGLGCPAAAYLAGAGIGTIGIVDHDLVEPSNLHRQIMHTVDRVGRPKVESIIESLKEINPYPKYIAHNYALSTENAIETVGKYDLILDCTDSPQTRYMISDACVLLGKPLVSASALRSDGQLVVLNNPPGEGPCYRCVFPRPPPPDSVLSCGEGGVLGPVVGAMGVLMSTEALKVLLAKADRKKRRKPAHLSNDGTQADSAPTTNATTTTPEQKKFYMTIYSAFSDTPFRTIRMFGKRKTCQACSKDATITKESMKNGSLDYVAFCGGKASGRYPPLTKEEIVDVEEYQKLREGNKGGLLIDVRDDVQYGMCSLEDSINVPITTILTLPIAREDKKEGEEGKEQEEEEVKPIPIPSWLPRDTSTPIYFICRLGNDSRLAVQRLKQSGLVKGNVIRDVRGGLWEWSRKVDKSFPIY
;
A
#
# COMPACT_ATOMS: atom_id res chain seq x y z
N MET A 1 -11.87 0.02 42.24
CA MET A 1 -13.20 0.27 41.64
C MET A 1 -13.09 1.56 40.84
N PHE A 2 -13.27 1.53 39.51
CA PHE A 2 -13.17 2.74 38.68
C PHE A 2 -14.27 3.74 39.06
N PRO A 3 -14.01 5.06 38.98
CA PRO A 3 -14.99 6.06 39.34
C PRO A 3 -16.27 5.91 38.52
N ALA A 4 -17.39 6.00 39.24
CA ALA A 4 -18.74 5.79 38.76
C ALA A 4 -19.56 7.07 39.02
N PRO A 5 -19.54 8.04 38.08
CA PRO A 5 -20.10 9.37 38.33
C PRO A 5 -21.62 9.37 38.50
N SER A 6 -22.29 8.29 38.06
CA SER A 6 -23.72 8.04 38.27
C SER A 6 -23.95 6.62 38.78
N ARG A 7 -24.52 6.49 39.98
CA ARG A 7 -24.93 5.19 40.55
C ARG A 7 -25.95 4.49 39.65
N LEU A 8 -26.87 5.24 39.03
CA LEU A 8 -27.88 4.68 38.12
C LEU A 8 -27.27 4.10 36.84
N ALA A 9 -26.24 4.76 36.29
CA ALA A 9 -25.54 4.27 35.09
C ALA A 9 -24.80 2.95 35.34
N CYS A 10 -24.36 2.72 36.58
CA CYS A 10 -23.65 1.51 36.97
C CYS A 10 -24.57 0.32 37.28
N VAL A 11 -25.85 0.58 37.53
CA VAL A 11 -26.82 -0.47 37.90
C VAL A 11 -27.63 -0.92 36.68
N SER A 12 -27.84 -0.06 35.67
CA SER A 12 -28.70 -0.41 34.55
C SER A 12 -28.33 0.26 33.23
N GLU A 13 -28.43 -0.51 32.14
CA GLU A 13 -28.34 0.02 30.77
C GLU A 13 -29.52 0.95 30.41
N TRP A 14 -30.63 0.93 31.17
CA TRP A 14 -31.76 1.86 30.98
C TRP A 14 -31.37 3.33 31.12
N TYR A 15 -30.32 3.62 31.89
CA TYR A 15 -29.78 4.97 31.97
C TYR A 15 -29.19 5.41 30.61
N GLN A 16 -28.50 4.50 29.91
CA GLN A 16 -28.01 4.78 28.57
C GLN A 16 -29.17 4.97 27.59
N PHE A 17 -30.20 4.13 27.67
CA PHE A 17 -31.41 4.26 26.84
C PHE A 17 -32.09 5.62 27.03
N TYR A 18 -32.23 6.09 28.27
CA TYR A 18 -32.82 7.40 28.56
C TYR A 18 -32.06 8.53 27.84
N TRP A 19 -30.73 8.57 27.93
CA TRP A 19 -29.96 9.65 27.31
C TRP A 19 -29.85 9.52 25.79
N ASN A 20 -29.76 8.30 25.27
CA ASN A 20 -29.65 8.04 23.84
C ASN A 20 -30.98 8.20 23.10
N PHE A 21 -32.08 7.70 23.65
CA PHE A 21 -33.38 7.73 22.97
C PHE A 21 -34.28 8.84 23.51
N ILE A 22 -34.59 8.84 24.82
CA ILE A 22 -35.53 9.81 25.41
C ILE A 22 -35.02 11.25 25.36
N ARG A 23 -33.70 11.45 25.52
CA ARG A 23 -33.05 12.77 25.44
C ARG A 23 -32.45 13.09 24.08
N GLY A 24 -32.70 12.24 23.07
CA GLY A 24 -32.29 12.47 21.68
C GLY A 24 -30.78 12.50 21.47
N GLY A 25 -30.07 11.41 21.79
CA GLY A 25 -28.65 11.23 21.46
C GLY A 25 -27.68 12.04 22.32
N LYS A 26 -28.04 12.39 23.56
CA LYS A 26 -27.24 13.29 24.41
C LYS A 26 -26.24 12.58 25.34
N TYR A 27 -26.14 11.27 25.25
CA TYR A 27 -25.36 10.49 26.19
C TYR A 27 -23.84 10.75 26.10
N ILE A 28 -23.32 11.00 24.89
CA ILE A 28 -21.89 11.27 24.70
C ILE A 28 -21.44 12.57 25.39
N PHE A 29 -22.27 13.61 25.37
CA PHE A 29 -22.01 14.86 26.10
C PHE A 29 -22.05 14.62 27.62
N LYS A 30 -22.91 13.71 28.09
CA LYS A 30 -22.94 13.34 29.50
C LYS A 30 -21.67 12.61 29.93
N ILE A 31 -21.11 11.77 29.04
CA ILE A 31 -19.83 11.09 29.24
C ILE A 31 -18.67 12.10 29.28
N GLU A 32 -18.72 13.16 28.46
CA GLU A 32 -17.76 14.25 28.51
C GLU A 32 -17.74 14.95 29.89
N GLU A 33 -18.92 15.33 30.40
CA GLU A 33 -19.07 15.94 31.73
C GLU A 33 -18.46 15.04 32.82
N TRP A 34 -18.67 13.74 32.70
CA TRP A 34 -18.15 12.75 33.64
C TRP A 34 -16.62 12.61 33.56
N HIS A 35 -16.03 12.64 32.37
CA HIS A 35 -14.57 12.66 32.25
C HIS A 35 -13.97 13.93 32.85
N LYS A 36 -14.61 15.09 32.63
CA LYS A 36 -14.21 16.36 33.22
C LYS A 36 -14.25 16.30 34.76
N ALA A 37 -15.21 15.59 35.35
CA ALA A 37 -15.38 15.50 36.80
C ALA A 37 -14.57 14.38 37.48
N SER A 38 -14.27 13.28 36.79
CA SER A 38 -13.77 12.04 37.42
C SER A 38 -12.49 11.45 36.83
N GLY A 39 -11.95 12.06 35.77
CA GLY A 39 -10.67 11.67 35.17
C GLY A 39 -10.79 10.83 33.88
N PRO A 40 -9.68 10.28 33.37
CA PRO A 40 -9.59 9.70 32.03
C PRO A 40 -10.26 8.34 31.88
N ILE A 41 -10.59 7.63 32.97
CA ILE A 41 -11.23 6.32 32.94
C ILE A 41 -12.45 6.34 33.86
N ILE A 42 -13.63 6.11 33.30
CA ILE A 42 -14.90 6.14 34.04
C ILE A 42 -15.78 4.94 33.70
N ARG A 43 -16.66 4.55 34.61
CA ARG A 43 -17.71 3.56 34.34
C ARG A 43 -18.95 4.24 33.78
N VAL A 44 -19.38 3.81 32.59
CA VAL A 44 -20.54 4.39 31.87
C VAL A 44 -21.72 3.42 31.79
N GLY A 45 -21.48 2.12 31.94
CA GLY A 45 -22.54 1.11 32.03
C GLY A 45 -22.26 0.10 33.13
N PRO A 46 -23.17 -0.87 33.35
CA PRO A 46 -22.97 -1.94 34.33
C PRO A 46 -21.62 -2.64 34.14
N ASN A 47 -21.29 -2.99 32.90
CA ASN A 47 -20.06 -3.71 32.53
C ASN A 47 -19.14 -2.90 31.59
N GLU A 48 -19.34 -1.59 31.48
CA GLU A 48 -18.64 -0.78 30.48
C GLU A 48 -17.80 0.35 31.09
N LEU A 49 -16.52 0.37 30.72
CA LEU A 49 -15.57 1.44 30.99
C LEU A 49 -15.36 2.28 29.74
N HIS A 50 -15.50 3.60 29.88
CA HIS A 50 -15.13 4.55 28.83
C HIS A 50 -13.78 5.20 29.17
N ILE A 51 -12.90 5.26 28.18
CA ILE A 51 -11.52 5.74 28.32
C ILE A 51 -11.33 6.97 27.42
N ASN A 52 -10.85 8.06 28.00
CA ASN A 52 -10.49 9.30 27.32
C ASN A 52 -8.99 9.58 27.53
N ASP A 53 -8.17 8.71 26.97
CA ASP A 53 -6.70 8.80 26.97
C ASP A 53 -6.19 8.59 25.53
N PRO A 54 -5.56 9.59 24.90
CA PRO A 54 -5.01 9.48 23.56
C PRO A 54 -4.05 8.29 23.37
N GLU A 55 -3.16 8.04 24.34
CA GLU A 55 -2.18 6.95 24.20
C GLU A 55 -2.83 5.56 24.22
N PHE A 56 -3.95 5.42 24.94
CA PHE A 56 -4.69 4.16 25.01
C PHE A 56 -5.50 3.84 23.74
N TYR A 57 -5.78 4.82 22.87
CA TYR A 57 -6.61 4.59 21.69
C TYR A 57 -6.05 3.52 20.76
N ASN A 58 -4.74 3.51 20.56
CA ASN A 58 -4.08 2.51 19.74
C ASN A 58 -4.08 1.13 20.39
N THR A 59 -4.20 1.02 21.72
CA THR A 59 -4.38 -0.26 22.42
C THR A 59 -5.81 -0.79 22.25
N CYS A 60 -6.81 0.07 22.36
CA CYS A 60 -8.21 -0.32 22.23
C CYS A 60 -8.62 -0.66 20.78
N TYR A 61 -8.03 0.01 19.79
CA TYR A 61 -8.37 -0.13 18.37
C TYR A 61 -7.14 -0.48 17.50
N THR A 62 -6.53 -1.63 17.78
CA THR A 62 -5.36 -2.16 17.06
C THR A 62 -5.72 -3.27 16.06
N THR A 63 -4.79 -3.56 15.14
CA THR A 63 -4.81 -4.76 14.29
C THR A 63 -4.29 -6.01 15.01
N ASN A 64 -3.47 -5.86 16.06
CA ASN A 64 -2.66 -6.94 16.63
C ASN A 64 -3.26 -7.59 17.89
N TYR A 65 -4.47 -7.20 18.34
CA TYR A 65 -5.07 -7.67 19.59
C TYR A 65 -6.47 -8.24 19.38
N LYS A 66 -6.79 -9.33 20.09
CA LYS A 66 -8.04 -10.13 20.00
C LYS A 66 -9.27 -9.45 20.64
N LEU A 67 -9.36 -8.12 20.68
CA LEU A 67 -10.53 -7.44 21.25
C LEU A 67 -11.73 -7.58 20.32
N LYS A 68 -12.71 -8.39 20.72
CA LYS A 68 -13.91 -8.66 19.93
C LYS A 68 -14.87 -7.48 19.95
N VAL A 69 -15.64 -7.29 18.89
CA VAL A 69 -16.73 -6.31 18.85
C VAL A 69 -17.79 -6.69 19.89
N TYR A 70 -18.31 -5.71 20.65
CA TYR A 70 -19.45 -5.95 21.53
C TYR A 70 -20.74 -6.03 20.70
N THR A 71 -21.06 -7.22 20.18
CA THR A 71 -22.18 -7.48 19.25
C THR A 71 -23.51 -6.82 19.64
N PRO A 72 -23.98 -6.87 20.91
CA PRO A 72 -25.22 -6.20 21.30
C PRO A 72 -25.25 -4.70 20.97
N HIS A 73 -24.09 -4.06 20.84
CA HIS A 73 -24.04 -2.66 20.48
C HIS A 73 -24.52 -2.38 19.05
N TYR A 74 -24.31 -3.32 18.14
CA TYR A 74 -24.43 -3.15 16.70
C TYR A 74 -25.63 -3.90 16.09
N GLN A 75 -26.44 -4.58 16.92
CA GLN A 75 -27.56 -5.43 16.48
C GLN A 75 -28.60 -4.72 15.60
N PHE A 76 -28.76 -3.41 15.72
CA PHE A 76 -29.68 -2.62 14.89
C PHE A 76 -29.32 -2.64 13.40
N MET A 77 -28.08 -2.99 13.04
CA MET A 77 -27.59 -3.10 11.67
C MET A 77 -27.96 -4.43 10.98
N GLY A 78 -28.58 -5.36 11.73
CA GLY A 78 -29.03 -6.66 11.22
C GLY A 78 -28.00 -7.79 11.40
N PRO A 79 -28.44 -9.06 11.25
CA PRO A 79 -27.65 -10.23 11.65
C PRO A 79 -26.53 -10.65 10.69
N ALA A 80 -26.54 -10.21 9.42
CA ALA A 80 -25.50 -10.56 8.45
C ALA A 80 -25.37 -9.47 7.39
N ASN A 81 -24.37 -8.60 7.52
CA ASN A 81 -23.99 -7.68 6.44
C ASN A 81 -22.46 -7.68 6.27
N VAL A 82 -22.00 -7.29 5.10
CA VAL A 82 -20.58 -7.36 4.70
C VAL A 82 -19.66 -6.47 5.55
N LEU A 83 -20.19 -5.41 6.18
CA LEU A 83 -19.40 -4.46 6.95
C LEU A 83 -19.19 -4.89 8.40
N GLU A 84 -20.14 -5.66 8.96
CA GLU A 84 -20.15 -5.98 10.37
C GLU A 84 -20.80 -7.35 10.61
N GLU A 85 -20.22 -8.45 10.10
CA GLU A 85 -20.69 -9.79 10.50
C GLU A 85 -20.62 -9.91 12.03
N LEU A 86 -21.80 -9.89 12.65
CA LEU A 86 -21.96 -9.77 14.09
C LEU A 86 -21.72 -11.13 14.74
N GLY A 87 -20.65 -11.24 15.53
CA GLY A 87 -20.31 -12.46 16.27
C GLY A 87 -19.37 -13.44 15.55
N SER A 88 -18.88 -13.13 14.35
CA SER A 88 -17.86 -13.92 13.65
C SER A 88 -16.76 -13.04 13.03
N ASP A 89 -15.65 -12.89 13.75
CA ASP A 89 -14.50 -12.10 13.28
C ASP A 89 -13.83 -12.73 12.05
N SER A 90 -13.88 -14.06 11.91
CA SER A 90 -13.34 -14.77 10.75
C SER A 90 -14.12 -14.45 9.48
N LEU A 91 -15.45 -14.48 9.53
CA LEU A 91 -16.31 -14.14 8.39
C LEU A 91 -16.19 -12.66 8.01
N HIS A 92 -16.10 -11.75 8.99
CA HIS A 92 -15.80 -10.34 8.73
C HIS A 92 -14.47 -10.17 8.00
N GLY A 93 -13.42 -10.86 8.46
CA GLY A 93 -12.10 -10.87 7.83
C GLY A 93 -12.15 -11.34 6.37
N CYS A 94 -12.82 -12.47 6.11
CA CYS A 94 -12.98 -13.02 4.76
C CYS A 94 -13.69 -12.04 3.82
N ARG A 95 -14.81 -11.44 4.25
CA ARG A 95 -15.57 -10.50 3.40
C ARG A 95 -14.81 -9.20 3.17
N LYS A 96 -14.13 -8.68 4.20
CA LYS A 96 -13.26 -7.49 4.06
C LYS A 96 -12.07 -7.76 3.14
N ALA A 97 -11.51 -8.98 3.11
CA ALA A 97 -10.45 -9.35 2.18
C ALA A 97 -10.91 -9.32 0.71
N ILE A 98 -12.17 -9.68 0.44
CA ILE A 98 -12.75 -9.66 -0.91
C ILE A 98 -13.09 -8.22 -1.35
N LEU A 99 -13.74 -7.43 -0.50
CA LEU A 99 -14.12 -6.06 -0.86
C LEU A 99 -12.98 -5.04 -0.74
N GLY A 100 -12.02 -5.28 0.16
CA GLY A 100 -10.92 -4.37 0.47
C GLY A 100 -10.16 -3.82 -0.76
N PRO A 101 -9.82 -4.63 -1.77
CA PRO A 101 -9.20 -4.18 -3.01
C PRO A 101 -9.95 -3.07 -3.75
N LEU A 102 -11.29 -3.05 -3.68
CA LEU A 102 -12.12 -2.02 -4.31
C LEU A 102 -11.95 -0.67 -3.63
N PHE A 103 -11.83 -0.66 -2.30
CA PHE A 103 -11.75 0.56 -1.50
C PHE A 103 -10.32 1.06 -1.27
N THR A 104 -9.32 0.50 -1.98
CA THR A 104 -7.94 1.02 -1.93
C THR A 104 -7.82 2.39 -2.58
N ARG A 105 -6.83 3.18 -2.17
CA ARG A 105 -6.56 4.52 -2.74
C ARG A 105 -6.44 4.48 -4.27
N THR A 106 -5.72 3.51 -4.82
CA THR A 106 -5.54 3.32 -6.27
C THR A 106 -6.84 2.99 -6.99
N SER A 107 -7.72 2.20 -6.37
CA SER A 107 -9.02 1.86 -6.96
C SER A 107 -9.96 3.07 -6.96
N ILE A 108 -9.99 3.86 -5.87
CA ILE A 108 -10.81 5.08 -5.81
C ILE A 108 -10.32 6.13 -6.80
N GLN A 109 -9.01 6.29 -6.99
CA GLN A 109 -8.44 7.20 -8.00
C GLN A 109 -8.93 6.93 -9.42
N LYS A 110 -9.25 5.67 -9.76
CA LYS A 110 -9.82 5.33 -11.08
C LYS A 110 -11.23 5.91 -11.27
N THR A 111 -11.90 6.25 -10.18
CA THR A 111 -13.26 6.81 -10.18
C THR A 111 -13.28 8.34 -10.11
N ASP A 112 -12.11 9.01 -10.09
CA ASP A 112 -12.01 10.48 -10.04
C ASP A 112 -12.87 11.14 -11.14
N LYS A 113 -12.86 10.59 -12.36
CA LYS A 113 -13.71 11.09 -13.45
C LYS A 113 -15.21 10.98 -13.14
N THR A 114 -15.65 9.86 -12.58
CA THR A 114 -17.04 9.65 -12.19
C THR A 114 -17.44 10.62 -11.07
N LEU A 115 -16.60 10.75 -10.04
CA LEU A 115 -16.84 11.69 -8.95
C LEU A 115 -16.93 13.13 -9.45
N ARG A 116 -16.02 13.56 -10.34
CA ARG A 116 -16.09 14.89 -10.96
C ARG A 116 -17.39 15.14 -11.70
N ASN A 117 -17.91 14.17 -12.46
CA ASN A 117 -19.18 14.34 -13.16
C ASN A 117 -20.33 14.63 -12.18
N HIS A 118 -20.36 13.95 -11.03
CA HIS A 118 -21.35 14.21 -9.97
C HIS A 118 -21.13 15.58 -9.31
N VAL A 119 -19.89 16.01 -9.12
CA VAL A 119 -19.57 17.35 -8.59
C VAL A 119 -19.93 18.45 -9.58
N GLU A 120 -19.75 18.25 -10.89
CA GLU A 120 -20.19 19.21 -11.91
C GLU A 120 -21.72 19.33 -11.94
N ALA A 121 -22.45 18.21 -11.82
CA ALA A 121 -23.91 18.23 -11.67
C ALA A 121 -24.35 19.01 -10.42
N LEU A 122 -23.63 18.85 -9.30
CA LEU A 122 -23.83 19.64 -8.08
C LEU A 122 -23.60 21.14 -8.33
N VAL A 123 -22.52 21.52 -9.00
CA VAL A 123 -22.21 22.91 -9.32
C VAL A 123 -23.26 23.53 -10.24
N GLU A 124 -23.69 22.80 -11.27
CA GLU A 124 -24.77 23.22 -12.14
C GLU A 124 -26.04 23.48 -11.32
N ARG A 125 -26.40 22.54 -10.44
CA ARG A 125 -27.60 22.64 -9.61
C ARG A 125 -27.54 23.82 -8.62
N ILE A 126 -26.38 24.04 -7.98
CA ILE A 126 -26.16 25.20 -7.10
C ILE A 126 -26.31 26.50 -7.90
N SER A 127 -25.77 26.56 -9.12
CA SER A 127 -25.85 27.74 -9.99
C SER A 127 -27.28 28.01 -10.47
N GLN A 128 -28.09 26.96 -10.68
CA GLN A 128 -29.50 27.08 -11.05
C GLN A 128 -30.35 27.55 -9.86
N GLU A 129 -30.21 26.93 -8.69
CA GLU A 129 -30.97 27.31 -7.48
C GLU A 129 -30.55 28.66 -6.90
N GLY A 130 -29.29 29.05 -7.09
CA GLY A 130 -28.78 30.36 -6.69
C GLY A 130 -29.26 31.51 -7.60
N LYS A 131 -29.79 31.22 -8.79
CA LYS A 131 -30.34 32.25 -9.70
C LYS A 131 -31.73 32.69 -9.24
N GLY A 132 -31.86 33.96 -8.86
CA GLY A 132 -33.15 34.60 -8.57
C GLY A 132 -33.73 34.32 -7.18
N VAL A 133 -33.15 33.40 -6.40
CA VAL A 133 -33.48 33.16 -4.99
C VAL A 133 -32.17 32.92 -4.24
N ASN A 134 -31.76 33.85 -3.37
CA ASN A 134 -30.49 33.77 -2.64
C ASN A 134 -30.40 32.60 -1.62
N ALA A 135 -31.13 31.49 -1.78
CA ALA A 135 -31.22 30.42 -0.80
C ALA A 135 -31.05 29.04 -1.44
N VAL A 136 -29.90 28.41 -1.20
CA VAL A 136 -29.55 27.05 -1.64
C VAL A 136 -29.51 26.14 -0.43
N CYS A 137 -30.24 25.02 -0.47
CA CYS A 137 -30.24 24.01 0.60
C CYS A 137 -29.06 23.04 0.43
N ALA A 138 -27.86 23.47 0.83
CA ALA A 138 -26.62 22.74 0.61
C ALA A 138 -26.64 21.32 1.22
N THR A 139 -27.26 21.13 2.39
CA THR A 139 -27.34 19.79 3.02
C THR A 139 -28.05 18.77 2.12
N LYS A 140 -29.16 19.15 1.48
CA LYS A 140 -29.89 18.23 0.58
C LYS A 140 -29.09 17.93 -0.67
N LEU A 141 -28.46 18.95 -1.27
CA LEU A 141 -27.62 18.79 -2.45
C LEU A 141 -26.40 17.89 -2.19
N PHE A 142 -25.74 18.03 -1.04
CA PHE A 142 -24.64 17.13 -0.66
C PHE A 142 -25.11 15.69 -0.44
N ARG A 143 -26.29 15.50 0.17
CA ARG A 143 -26.88 14.16 0.29
C ARG A 143 -27.17 13.54 -1.09
N CYS A 144 -27.77 14.29 -2.01
CA CYS A 144 -28.02 13.82 -3.36
C CYS A 144 -26.73 13.48 -4.12
N THR A 145 -25.74 14.36 -4.05
CA THR A 145 -24.45 14.15 -4.76
C THR A 145 -23.70 12.93 -4.24
N THR A 146 -23.65 12.78 -2.91
CA THR A 146 -22.96 11.65 -2.27
C THR A 146 -23.70 10.34 -2.52
N VAL A 147 -25.04 10.31 -2.48
CA VAL A 147 -25.80 9.08 -2.79
C VAL A 147 -25.67 8.70 -4.25
N ASP A 148 -25.65 9.65 -5.18
CA ASP A 148 -25.53 9.36 -6.61
C ASP A 148 -24.15 8.76 -6.93
N TYR A 149 -23.08 9.35 -6.40
CA TYR A 149 -21.74 8.80 -6.56
C TYR A 149 -21.57 7.43 -5.90
N VAL A 150 -22.00 7.28 -4.63
CA VAL A 150 -21.84 6.03 -3.89
C VAL A 150 -22.74 4.93 -4.47
N SER A 151 -23.97 5.24 -4.90
CA SER A 151 -24.85 4.28 -5.56
C SER A 151 -24.31 3.85 -6.92
N GLU A 152 -23.73 4.75 -7.71
CA GLU A 152 -23.04 4.40 -8.96
C GLU A 152 -21.83 3.48 -8.69
N TYR A 153 -21.03 3.78 -7.67
CA TYR A 153 -19.88 2.96 -7.30
C TYR A 153 -20.28 1.57 -6.78
N VAL A 154 -21.37 1.49 -6.00
CA VAL A 154 -21.85 0.23 -5.41
C VAL A 154 -22.66 -0.61 -6.39
N LEU A 155 -23.57 -0.02 -7.17
CA LEU A 155 -24.54 -0.72 -8.01
C LEU A 155 -24.19 -0.72 -9.51
N GLY A 156 -23.27 0.15 -9.94
CA GLY A 156 -22.93 0.42 -11.33
C GLY A 156 -23.69 1.63 -11.91
N SER A 157 -23.15 2.20 -12.98
CA SER A 157 -23.66 3.41 -13.64
C SER A 157 -25.11 3.31 -14.13
N GLU A 158 -25.53 2.15 -14.61
CA GLU A 158 -26.91 1.90 -15.08
C GLU A 158 -27.95 1.86 -13.95
N ARG A 159 -27.51 1.79 -12.69
CA ARG A 159 -28.36 1.54 -11.51
C ARG A 159 -28.23 2.63 -10.43
N ARG A 160 -27.61 3.76 -10.75
CA ARG A 160 -27.49 4.92 -9.86
C ARG A 160 -28.85 5.60 -9.61
N PHE A 161 -28.97 6.37 -8.53
CA PHE A 161 -30.26 6.98 -8.14
C PHE A 161 -30.57 8.30 -8.87
N ASP A 162 -29.56 9.04 -9.34
CA ASP A 162 -29.68 10.28 -10.12
C ASP A 162 -30.60 11.34 -9.46
N THR A 163 -30.33 11.59 -8.18
CA THR A 163 -31.12 12.44 -7.29
C THR A 163 -30.77 13.92 -7.38
N VAL A 164 -29.54 14.29 -7.81
CA VAL A 164 -29.11 15.70 -7.93
C VAL A 164 -29.95 16.47 -8.96
N HIS A 165 -30.30 15.82 -10.08
CA HIS A 165 -31.15 16.42 -11.11
C HIS A 165 -32.66 16.18 -10.87
N GLY A 166 -33.00 15.35 -9.87
CA GLY A 166 -34.37 14.92 -9.55
C GLY A 166 -34.95 15.57 -8.28
N ASP A 167 -35.71 14.78 -7.51
CA ASP A 167 -36.29 15.23 -6.24
C ASP A 167 -35.24 15.17 -5.11
N LEU A 168 -34.92 16.34 -4.56
CA LEU A 168 -34.02 16.50 -3.42
C LEU A 168 -34.51 15.83 -2.12
N ASN A 169 -35.78 15.41 -2.06
CA ASN A 169 -36.36 14.65 -0.95
C ASN A 169 -36.56 13.17 -1.27
N ALA A 170 -35.76 12.62 -2.20
CA ALA A 170 -35.84 11.24 -2.64
C ALA A 170 -36.10 10.24 -1.48
N PRO A 171 -36.96 9.22 -1.67
CA PRO A 171 -37.40 8.30 -0.62
C PRO A 171 -36.25 7.69 0.20
N PHE A 172 -35.11 7.43 -0.43
CA PHE A 172 -33.90 6.92 0.24
C PHE A 172 -33.40 7.83 1.38
N HIS A 173 -33.34 9.15 1.17
CA HIS A 173 -32.90 10.10 2.20
C HIS A 173 -33.87 10.16 3.37
N THR A 174 -35.17 10.12 3.07
CA THR A 174 -36.22 10.10 4.09
C THR A 174 -36.17 8.82 4.91
N PHE A 175 -36.00 7.66 4.26
CA PHE A 175 -35.78 6.38 4.92
C PHE A 175 -34.58 6.43 5.88
N PHE A 176 -33.40 6.84 5.40
CA PHE A 176 -32.18 6.84 6.20
C PHE A 176 -32.26 7.77 7.40
N ARG A 177 -32.77 8.99 7.20
CA ARG A 177 -32.98 9.98 8.28
C ARG A 177 -33.94 9.46 9.35
N ASN A 178 -35.00 8.77 8.94
CA ASN A 178 -35.94 8.16 9.88
C ASN A 178 -35.28 6.98 10.61
N ALA A 179 -34.54 6.11 9.92
CA ALA A 179 -33.88 4.96 10.52
C ALA A 179 -32.86 5.35 11.62
N ILE A 180 -32.04 6.37 11.37
CA ILE A 180 -31.02 6.86 12.32
C ILE A 180 -31.63 7.27 13.66
N LYS A 181 -32.79 7.95 13.66
CA LYS A 181 -33.48 8.41 14.89
C LYS A 181 -33.90 7.27 15.83
N TYR A 182 -34.12 6.08 15.29
CA TYR A 182 -34.60 4.92 16.06
C TYR A 182 -33.52 3.87 16.31
N VAL A 183 -32.26 4.12 15.92
CA VAL A 183 -31.14 3.17 16.12
C VAL A 183 -31.05 2.71 17.57
N TRP A 184 -31.10 3.63 18.52
CA TRP A 184 -31.04 3.30 19.94
C TRP A 184 -32.27 2.54 20.43
N PHE A 185 -33.46 2.83 19.91
CA PHE A 185 -34.65 2.07 20.23
C PHE A 185 -34.55 0.62 19.74
N VAL A 186 -34.18 0.43 18.47
CA VAL A 186 -34.04 -0.89 17.86
C VAL A 186 -32.98 -1.72 18.57
N ARG A 187 -31.86 -1.10 18.98
CA ARG A 187 -30.81 -1.76 19.75
C ARG A 187 -31.31 -2.28 21.10
N PHE A 188 -32.03 -1.48 21.88
CA PHE A 188 -32.51 -1.89 23.21
C PHE A 188 -33.66 -2.91 23.15
N PHE A 189 -34.50 -2.85 22.11
CA PHE A 189 -35.64 -3.74 21.94
C PHE A 189 -35.42 -4.81 20.86
N TRP A 190 -34.16 -5.14 20.55
CA TRP A 190 -33.81 -6.04 19.44
C TRP A 190 -34.54 -7.40 19.45
N PRO A 191 -34.70 -8.12 20.58
CA PRO A 191 -35.45 -9.38 20.60
C PRO A 191 -36.91 -9.22 20.18
N VAL A 192 -37.54 -8.09 20.52
CA VAL A 192 -38.91 -7.75 20.14
C VAL A 192 -38.98 -7.29 18.69
N MET A 193 -37.95 -6.58 18.21
CA MET A 193 -37.88 -6.04 16.85
C MET A 193 -37.49 -7.08 15.79
N ARG A 194 -36.74 -8.12 16.18
CA ARG A 194 -36.20 -9.13 15.25
C ARG A 194 -37.28 -9.80 14.38
N PRO A 195 -38.45 -10.25 14.91
CA PRO A 195 -39.52 -10.82 14.10
C PRO A 195 -40.08 -9.83 13.05
N PHE A 196 -40.12 -8.53 13.35
CA PHE A 196 -40.60 -7.52 12.40
C PHE A 196 -39.67 -7.35 11.19
N THR A 197 -38.41 -7.83 11.25
CA THR A 197 -37.48 -7.82 10.11
C THR A 197 -37.69 -8.97 9.12
N VAL A 198 -38.64 -9.87 9.37
CA VAL A 198 -38.98 -11.02 8.50
C VAL A 198 -40.44 -11.02 8.02
N VAL A 199 -41.27 -10.04 8.42
CA VAL A 199 -42.69 -9.97 8.05
C VAL A 199 -42.83 -9.48 6.60
N PRO A 200 -43.62 -10.15 5.74
CA PRO A 200 -43.90 -9.73 4.36
C PRO A 200 -44.54 -8.33 4.24
N TYR A 201 -44.23 -7.62 3.15
CA TYR A 201 -44.69 -6.25 2.87
C TYR A 201 -46.21 -6.07 2.98
N SER A 202 -47.00 -7.01 2.45
CA SER A 202 -48.47 -6.98 2.47
C SER A 202 -49.07 -7.03 3.88
N LEU A 203 -48.39 -7.68 4.83
CA LEU A 203 -48.80 -7.73 6.24
C LEU A 203 -48.40 -6.44 6.97
N MET A 204 -47.24 -5.85 6.62
CA MET A 204 -46.75 -4.61 7.22
C MET A 204 -47.58 -3.39 6.83
N THR A 205 -48.09 -3.29 5.60
CA THR A 205 -48.95 -2.17 5.17
C THR A 205 -50.32 -2.18 5.87
N ILE A 206 -50.83 -3.36 6.22
CA ILE A 206 -52.06 -3.54 7.00
C ILE A 206 -51.86 -3.09 8.46
N VAL A 207 -50.72 -3.42 9.07
CA VAL A 207 -50.40 -3.08 10.46
C VAL A 207 -49.94 -1.62 10.60
N GLY A 208 -49.16 -1.10 9.64
CA GLY A 208 -48.56 0.23 9.66
C GLY A 208 -49.56 1.38 9.51
N SER A 209 -50.70 1.15 8.85
CA SER A 209 -51.76 2.18 8.72
C SER A 209 -52.59 2.36 10.00
N ARG A 210 -52.60 1.37 10.91
CA ARG A 210 -53.45 1.39 12.12
C ARG A 210 -52.69 1.48 13.45
N TYR A 211 -51.40 1.14 13.51
CA TYR A 211 -50.61 1.17 14.75
C TYR A 211 -49.25 1.86 14.57
N SER A 212 -49.25 3.11 14.11
CA SER A 212 -48.07 4.01 14.19
C SER A 212 -47.83 4.46 15.63
N LEU A 213 -47.55 3.52 16.54
CA LEU A 213 -46.93 3.85 17.81
C LEU A 213 -45.49 4.29 17.51
N PHE A 214 -45.23 5.59 17.67
CA PHE A 214 -43.91 6.21 17.59
C PHE A 214 -43.20 6.18 16.22
N GLY A 215 -43.90 6.15 15.07
CA GLY A 215 -43.28 6.31 13.74
C GLY A 215 -42.40 5.13 13.27
N LEU A 216 -42.21 4.10 14.10
CA LEU A 216 -41.44 2.89 13.79
C LEU A 216 -42.04 2.10 12.62
N GLY A 217 -43.38 2.13 12.48
CA GLY A 217 -44.08 1.54 11.35
C GLY A 217 -43.68 2.17 10.01
N GLN A 218 -43.42 3.47 9.98
CA GLN A 218 -42.93 4.16 8.78
C GLN A 218 -41.49 3.79 8.43
N VAL A 219 -40.60 3.62 9.41
CA VAL A 219 -39.23 3.13 9.15
C VAL A 219 -39.23 1.74 8.50
N VAL A 220 -40.12 0.85 8.96
CA VAL A 220 -40.24 -0.49 8.40
C VAL A 220 -40.86 -0.46 7.01
N VAL A 221 -41.87 0.38 6.79
CA VAL A 221 -42.46 0.61 5.46
C VAL A 221 -41.43 1.22 4.51
N ASP A 222 -40.74 2.31 4.89
CA ASP A 222 -39.70 2.98 4.12
C ASP A 222 -38.52 2.05 3.79
N ARG A 223 -38.08 1.21 4.74
CA ARG A 223 -37.06 0.17 4.50
C ARG A 223 -37.52 -0.79 3.42
N THR A 224 -38.76 -1.25 3.54
CA THR A 224 -39.33 -2.24 2.63
C THR A 224 -39.64 -1.64 1.26
N THR A 225 -40.04 -0.37 1.18
CA THR A 225 -40.25 0.39 -0.07
C THR A 225 -38.93 0.74 -0.76
N THR A 226 -37.89 1.07 0.00
CA THR A 226 -36.53 1.32 -0.53
C THR A 226 -35.90 0.02 -1.03
N LEU A 227 -36.02 -1.06 -0.26
CA LEU A 227 -35.67 -2.40 -0.75
C LEU A 227 -36.55 -2.78 -1.95
N ALA A 228 -37.86 -2.53 -1.93
CA ALA A 228 -38.79 -2.84 -3.02
C ALA A 228 -38.54 -2.00 -4.29
N ALA A 229 -38.05 -0.78 -4.18
CA ALA A 229 -37.61 0.04 -5.33
C ALA A 229 -36.27 -0.46 -5.88
N GLY A 230 -35.34 -0.86 -5.00
CA GLY A 230 -34.14 -1.60 -5.40
C GLY A 230 -34.44 -2.97 -6.03
N ILE A 231 -35.51 -3.62 -5.57
CA ILE A 231 -36.06 -4.90 -6.04
C ILE A 231 -36.99 -4.73 -7.25
N ALA A 232 -37.59 -3.57 -7.52
CA ALA A 232 -38.33 -3.35 -8.77
C ALA A 232 -37.36 -3.34 -9.97
N ASN A 233 -36.09 -3.05 -9.71
CA ASN A 233 -34.97 -3.32 -10.61
C ASN A 233 -34.51 -4.80 -10.64
N GLU A 234 -35.07 -5.73 -9.83
CA GLU A 234 -34.80 -7.18 -9.92
C GLU A 234 -35.15 -7.77 -11.27
N LYS A 235 -36.15 -7.21 -12.00
CA LYS A 235 -36.42 -7.66 -13.37
C LYS A 235 -35.26 -7.40 -14.34
N LYS A 236 -34.26 -6.58 -13.96
CA LYS A 236 -32.96 -6.44 -14.64
C LYS A 236 -31.82 -7.25 -13.99
N ILE A 237 -32.06 -7.86 -12.83
CA ILE A 237 -31.13 -8.74 -12.11
C ILE A 237 -31.23 -10.20 -12.62
N ASP A 238 -32.38 -10.59 -13.18
CA ASP A 238 -32.65 -11.92 -13.77
C ASP A 238 -32.29 -12.08 -15.27
N LYS A 239 -31.23 -11.43 -15.77
CA LYS A 239 -30.63 -11.90 -17.03
C LYS A 239 -29.65 -13.05 -16.69
N PRO A 240 -29.88 -14.28 -17.20
CA PRO A 240 -28.98 -15.38 -16.93
C PRO A 240 -27.58 -15.08 -17.46
N MET A 241 -26.62 -15.35 -16.59
CA MET A 241 -25.18 -15.23 -16.72
C MET A 241 -24.63 -16.31 -17.68
N ALA A 242 -25.06 -16.29 -18.94
CA ALA A 242 -24.77 -17.38 -19.90
C ALA A 242 -23.50 -17.18 -20.75
N ASP A 243 -22.85 -16.01 -20.73
CA ASP A 243 -21.74 -15.70 -21.66
C ASP A 243 -20.40 -15.35 -21.00
N ILE A 244 -20.15 -15.78 -19.75
CA ILE A 244 -18.81 -15.68 -19.16
C ILE A 244 -18.25 -17.09 -19.00
N GLN A 245 -17.57 -17.54 -20.05
CA GLN A 245 -16.84 -18.81 -20.07
C GLN A 245 -15.76 -18.83 -19.00
N GLU A 246 -15.62 -19.99 -18.37
CA GLU A 246 -14.91 -20.30 -17.13
C GLU A 246 -13.36 -20.28 -17.24
N GLU A 247 -12.80 -19.66 -18.27
CA GLU A 247 -11.35 -19.63 -18.51
C GLU A 247 -10.84 -18.19 -18.53
N ASN A 248 -10.26 -17.75 -17.40
CA ASN A 248 -9.29 -16.64 -17.19
C ASN A 248 -9.54 -15.79 -15.92
N MET A 249 -9.50 -16.37 -14.72
CA MET A 249 -9.47 -15.62 -13.46
C MET A 249 -8.05 -15.12 -13.09
N LYS A 250 -7.52 -14.11 -13.78
CA LYS A 250 -6.25 -13.47 -13.36
C LYS A 250 -6.21 -11.93 -13.37
N GLU A 251 -7.23 -11.22 -13.86
CA GLU A 251 -7.36 -9.76 -13.64
C GLU A 251 -8.81 -9.28 -13.54
N TRP A 252 -9.08 -8.43 -12.54
CA TRP A 252 -10.39 -7.83 -12.23
C TRP A 252 -10.62 -6.54 -13.04
N PRO A 253 -11.74 -6.39 -13.77
CA PRO A 253 -11.96 -5.24 -14.65
C PRO A 253 -12.17 -3.93 -13.86
N SER A 254 -11.61 -2.84 -14.38
CA SER A 254 -11.67 -1.48 -13.82
C SER A 254 -13.08 -0.84 -13.79
N SER A 255 -14.08 -1.51 -14.35
CA SER A 255 -15.49 -1.08 -14.46
C SER A 255 -16.44 -1.89 -13.56
N ALA A 256 -15.95 -2.85 -12.78
CA ALA A 256 -16.79 -3.68 -11.92
C ALA A 256 -17.26 -2.91 -10.68
N SER A 257 -18.59 -2.82 -10.53
CA SER A 257 -19.27 -2.32 -9.33
C SER A 257 -19.03 -3.22 -8.11
N VAL A 258 -19.27 -2.71 -6.89
CA VAL A 258 -19.25 -3.57 -5.70
C VAL A 258 -20.24 -4.73 -5.84
N LEU A 259 -21.42 -4.49 -6.40
CA LEU A 259 -22.45 -5.51 -6.62
C LEU A 259 -21.96 -6.66 -7.51
N SER A 260 -21.27 -6.38 -8.62
CA SER A 260 -20.76 -7.44 -9.51
C SER A 260 -19.74 -8.32 -8.79
N VAL A 261 -18.88 -7.72 -7.95
CA VAL A 261 -17.90 -8.45 -7.12
C VAL A 261 -18.60 -9.41 -6.18
N ILE A 262 -19.67 -8.94 -5.55
CA ILE A 262 -20.45 -9.73 -4.61
C ILE A 262 -21.13 -10.91 -5.33
N LEU A 263 -21.73 -10.66 -6.49
CA LEU A 263 -22.43 -11.69 -7.27
C LEU A 263 -21.49 -12.78 -7.76
N GLU A 264 -20.29 -12.42 -8.25
CA GLU A 264 -19.29 -13.38 -8.71
C GLU A 264 -18.78 -14.31 -7.60
N ASN A 265 -18.77 -13.84 -6.36
CA ASN A 265 -18.30 -14.62 -5.19
C ASN A 265 -19.44 -15.33 -4.42
N ARG A 266 -20.67 -15.29 -4.92
CA ARG A 266 -21.87 -15.79 -4.21
C ARG A 266 -21.84 -17.32 -3.99
N HIS A 267 -21.16 -18.06 -4.87
CA HIS A 267 -21.13 -19.53 -4.85
C HIS A 267 -20.06 -20.15 -3.95
N SER A 268 -19.14 -19.34 -3.39
CA SER A 268 -17.97 -19.81 -2.64
C SER A 268 -18.26 -20.35 -1.22
N GLY A 269 -19.51 -20.69 -0.89
CA GLY A 269 -19.94 -21.23 0.41
C GLY A 269 -19.86 -20.26 1.62
N ASN A 270 -19.15 -19.15 1.48
CA ASN A 270 -18.91 -18.13 2.53
C ASN A 270 -19.74 -16.85 2.35
N TRP A 271 -20.65 -16.83 1.37
CA TRP A 271 -21.40 -15.66 0.98
C TRP A 271 -22.87 -15.69 1.38
N VAL A 272 -23.38 -14.48 1.33
CA VAL A 272 -24.51 -13.92 2.05
C VAL A 272 -25.83 -14.33 1.36
N SER A 273 -26.88 -14.67 2.12
CA SER A 273 -28.19 -14.98 1.52
C SER A 273 -28.71 -13.78 0.69
N GLN A 274 -29.67 -13.96 -0.23
CA GLN A 274 -30.22 -12.84 -1.02
C GLN A 274 -30.71 -11.67 -0.13
N LYS A 275 -31.28 -12.01 1.02
CA LYS A 275 -31.71 -11.04 2.03
C LYS A 275 -30.54 -10.25 2.62
N ASP A 276 -29.46 -10.94 2.93
CA ASP A 276 -28.30 -10.35 3.58
C ASP A 276 -27.45 -9.54 2.56
N LEU A 277 -27.52 -9.88 1.26
CA LEU A 277 -26.92 -9.13 0.15
C LEU A 277 -27.51 -7.73 0.09
N MET A 278 -28.84 -7.64 0.06
CA MET A 278 -29.55 -6.36 0.06
C MET A 278 -29.23 -5.54 1.31
N SER A 279 -29.15 -6.19 2.48
CA SER A 279 -28.73 -5.54 3.72
C SER A 279 -27.32 -4.92 3.60
N SER A 280 -26.41 -5.62 2.94
CA SER A 280 -25.03 -5.16 2.72
C SER A 280 -24.93 -3.97 1.77
N LEU A 281 -25.68 -4.00 0.65
CA LEU A 281 -25.72 -2.88 -0.30
C LEU A 281 -26.30 -1.62 0.34
N VAL A 282 -27.42 -1.74 1.06
CA VAL A 282 -28.05 -0.61 1.77
C VAL A 282 -27.08 -0.02 2.81
N THR A 283 -26.36 -0.87 3.55
CA THR A 283 -25.40 -0.40 4.57
C THR A 283 -24.21 0.33 3.93
N LEU A 284 -23.68 -0.17 2.80
CA LEU A 284 -22.59 0.49 2.06
C LEU A 284 -23.01 1.86 1.52
N ILE A 285 -24.19 1.94 0.88
CA ILE A 285 -24.70 3.19 0.32
C ILE A 285 -25.00 4.20 1.43
N GLY A 286 -25.70 3.76 2.47
CA GLY A 286 -26.03 4.59 3.63
C GLY A 286 -24.80 5.13 4.35
N GLY A 287 -23.82 4.26 4.60
CA GLY A 287 -22.57 4.61 5.28
C GLY A 287 -21.74 5.65 4.53
N GLY A 288 -21.70 5.58 3.20
CA GLY A 288 -20.97 6.54 2.35
C GLY A 288 -21.69 7.87 2.12
N THR A 289 -23.02 7.88 2.22
CA THR A 289 -23.88 9.05 1.90
C THR A 289 -23.93 10.06 3.05
N GLU A 290 -24.60 9.72 4.16
CA GLU A 290 -24.92 10.69 5.21
C GLU A 290 -23.66 11.21 5.91
N THR A 291 -22.67 10.35 6.12
CA THR A 291 -21.42 10.74 6.81
C THR A 291 -20.65 11.80 6.00
N SER A 292 -20.50 11.59 4.70
CA SER A 292 -19.81 12.52 3.79
C SER A 292 -20.61 13.81 3.63
N ALA A 293 -21.92 13.72 3.43
CA ALA A 293 -22.79 14.88 3.25
C ALA A 293 -22.82 15.79 4.48
N ASN A 294 -22.93 15.20 5.69
CA ASN A 294 -22.91 15.97 6.94
C ASN A 294 -21.53 16.63 7.15
N THR A 295 -20.44 15.96 6.78
CA THR A 295 -19.09 16.53 6.85
C THR A 295 -18.96 17.74 5.92
N MET A 296 -19.45 17.63 4.68
CA MET A 296 -19.46 18.75 3.72
C MET A 296 -20.35 19.91 4.20
N ALA A 297 -21.51 19.63 4.79
CA ALA A 297 -22.37 20.65 5.36
C ALA A 297 -21.68 21.41 6.51
N VAL A 298 -21.00 20.69 7.41
CA VAL A 298 -20.23 21.35 8.47
C VAL A 298 -19.06 22.15 7.90
N ALA A 299 -18.34 21.65 6.90
CA ALA A 299 -17.27 22.39 6.24
C ALA A 299 -17.75 23.77 5.74
N ILE A 300 -18.83 23.79 4.94
CA ILE A 300 -19.38 25.06 4.42
C ILE A 300 -19.88 25.94 5.56
N TYR A 301 -20.56 25.37 6.56
CA TYR A 301 -21.05 26.13 7.71
C TYR A 301 -19.91 26.83 8.47
N GLU A 302 -18.83 26.12 8.80
CA GLU A 302 -17.66 26.70 9.50
C GLU A 302 -16.95 27.76 8.64
N ALA A 303 -16.85 27.54 7.33
CA ALA A 303 -16.31 28.53 6.40
C ALA A 303 -17.20 29.78 6.25
N CYS A 304 -18.52 29.66 6.45
CA CYS A 304 -19.42 30.82 6.47
C CYS A 304 -19.32 31.63 7.78
N LEU A 305 -18.87 31.03 8.88
CA LEU A 305 -18.68 31.72 10.16
C LEU A 305 -17.42 32.59 10.17
N ASP A 306 -16.41 32.23 9.38
CA ASP A 306 -15.15 32.95 9.25
C ASP A 306 -14.77 33.12 7.77
N SER A 307 -15.01 34.32 7.23
CA SER A 307 -14.73 34.62 5.82
C SER A 307 -13.26 34.47 5.45
N SER A 308 -12.33 34.66 6.40
CA SER A 308 -10.90 34.53 6.15
C SER A 308 -10.50 33.11 5.73
N ILE A 309 -11.29 32.10 6.16
CA ILE A 309 -11.09 30.71 5.74
C ILE A 309 -11.41 30.54 4.26
N GLN A 310 -12.50 31.14 3.78
CA GLN A 310 -12.87 31.09 2.36
C GLN A 310 -11.85 31.82 1.49
N ASP A 311 -11.31 32.94 1.97
CA ASP A 311 -10.31 33.72 1.24
C ASP A 311 -9.01 32.92 1.06
N LYS A 312 -8.45 32.37 2.14
CA LYS A 312 -7.26 31.51 2.08
C LYS A 312 -7.47 30.26 1.21
N LEU A 313 -8.64 29.60 1.31
CA LEU A 313 -8.96 28.44 0.46
C LEU A 313 -8.99 28.84 -1.01
N HIS A 314 -9.64 29.95 -1.33
CA HIS A 314 -9.78 30.42 -2.70
C HIS A 314 -8.46 30.89 -3.30
N GLU A 315 -7.65 31.63 -2.53
CA GLU A 315 -6.30 32.05 -2.95
C GLU A 315 -5.44 30.85 -3.31
N GLU A 316 -5.35 29.85 -2.42
CA GLU A 316 -4.59 28.61 -2.69
C GLU A 316 -5.12 27.85 -3.91
N LEU A 317 -6.46 27.74 -4.04
CA LEU A 317 -7.09 27.02 -5.14
C LEU A 317 -6.94 27.72 -6.49
N VAL A 318 -7.00 29.06 -6.54
CA VAL A 318 -6.83 29.84 -7.76
C VAL A 318 -5.36 29.90 -8.17
N GLU A 319 -4.44 30.01 -7.20
CA GLU A 319 -3.00 29.97 -7.46
C GLU A 319 -2.59 28.63 -8.09
N PHE A 320 -3.08 27.51 -7.53
CA PHE A 320 -2.74 26.18 -8.04
C PHE A 320 -3.54 25.78 -9.29
N PHE A 321 -4.81 26.19 -9.37
CA PHE A 321 -5.70 25.97 -10.51
C PHE A 321 -6.22 27.32 -11.05
N PRO A 322 -5.46 27.98 -11.95
CA PRO A 322 -5.87 29.29 -12.46
C PRO A 322 -7.03 29.22 -13.47
N ASP A 323 -7.08 28.21 -14.34
CA ASP A 323 -8.10 28.09 -15.38
C ASP A 323 -9.24 27.15 -14.97
N LEU A 324 -10.49 27.65 -14.96
CA LEU A 324 -11.70 26.92 -14.57
C LEU A 324 -11.94 25.63 -15.38
N GLY A 325 -11.37 25.52 -16.58
CA GLY A 325 -11.40 24.30 -17.40
C GLY A 325 -10.41 23.21 -16.99
N VAL A 326 -9.48 23.49 -16.07
CA VAL A 326 -8.48 22.51 -15.61
C VAL A 326 -9.15 21.42 -14.78
N GLU A 327 -8.86 20.17 -15.13
CA GLU A 327 -9.31 18.99 -14.42
C GLU A 327 -8.71 18.91 -13.00
N ILE A 328 -9.56 19.00 -11.98
CA ILE A 328 -9.17 18.83 -10.57
C ILE A 328 -9.18 17.35 -10.20
N THR A 329 -8.05 16.78 -9.78
CA THR A 329 -7.95 15.38 -9.32
C THR A 329 -7.73 15.29 -7.81
N HIS A 330 -8.05 14.13 -7.24
CA HIS A 330 -7.81 13.87 -5.81
C HIS A 330 -6.31 13.99 -5.45
N LEU A 331 -5.41 13.49 -6.30
CA LEU A 331 -3.97 13.51 -6.03
C LEU A 331 -3.37 14.93 -6.05
N GLN A 332 -3.94 15.85 -6.82
CA GLN A 332 -3.50 17.24 -6.86
C GLN A 332 -3.99 18.02 -5.63
N THR A 333 -5.26 17.85 -5.28
CA THR A 333 -5.90 18.54 -4.15
C THR A 333 -5.33 18.12 -2.80
N GLU A 334 -4.90 16.87 -2.64
CA GLU A 334 -4.21 16.39 -1.42
C GLU A 334 -2.84 17.05 -1.19
N LYS A 335 -2.24 17.67 -2.20
CA LYS A 335 -0.97 18.41 -2.06
C LYS A 335 -1.15 19.83 -1.58
N LEU A 336 -2.38 20.34 -1.56
CA LEU A 336 -2.71 21.69 -1.13
C LEU A 336 -2.75 21.74 0.40
N PRO A 337 -1.78 22.39 1.06
CA PRO A 337 -1.63 22.34 2.51
C PRO A 337 -2.84 22.93 3.26
N TYR A 338 -3.38 24.06 2.81
CA TYR A 338 -4.49 24.72 3.50
C TYR A 338 -5.81 23.98 3.30
N LEU A 339 -6.14 23.55 2.07
CA LEU A 339 -7.29 22.68 1.79
C LEU A 339 -7.22 21.39 2.61
N SER A 340 -6.05 20.74 2.66
CA SER A 340 -5.85 19.52 3.45
C SER A 340 -6.05 19.77 4.94
N GLY A 341 -5.52 20.89 5.46
CA GLY A 341 -5.73 21.32 6.84
C GLY A 341 -7.20 21.61 7.16
N PHE A 342 -7.91 22.27 6.25
CA PHE A 342 -9.34 22.56 6.38
C PHE A 342 -10.19 21.29 6.41
N ILE A 343 -9.90 20.31 5.54
CA ILE A 343 -10.61 19.02 5.52
C ILE A 343 -10.33 18.22 6.80
N LYS A 344 -9.07 18.17 7.25
CA LYS A 344 -8.69 17.52 8.51
C LYS A 344 -9.39 18.16 9.71
N GLU A 345 -9.42 19.49 9.78
CA GLU A 345 -10.12 20.22 10.84
C GLU A 345 -11.63 19.98 10.82
N THR A 346 -12.23 19.92 9.62
CA THR A 346 -13.63 19.55 9.45
C THR A 346 -13.90 18.15 9.98
N LEU A 347 -13.08 17.16 9.60
CA LEU A 347 -13.23 15.77 10.08
C LEU A 347 -13.02 15.63 11.59
N ARG A 348 -12.15 16.46 12.20
CA ARG A 348 -11.97 16.56 13.65
C ARG A 348 -13.23 17.10 14.33
N MET A 349 -13.85 18.12 13.75
CA MET A 349 -15.01 18.78 14.34
C MET A 349 -16.32 18.02 14.08
N ALA A 350 -16.42 17.32 12.96
CA ALA A 350 -17.56 16.54 12.50
C ALA A 350 -17.17 15.10 12.11
N PRO A 351 -16.70 14.26 13.06
CA PRO A 351 -16.49 12.85 12.78
C PRO A 351 -17.82 12.18 12.43
N GLY A 352 -17.84 11.37 11.37
CA GLY A 352 -19.05 10.68 10.93
C GLY A 352 -19.61 9.70 11.98
N LEU A 353 -18.72 9.06 12.74
CA LEU A 353 -19.03 8.16 13.85
C LEU A 353 -18.46 8.73 15.17
N PRO A 354 -19.20 9.61 15.87
CA PRO A 354 -18.71 10.26 17.08
C PRO A 354 -18.73 9.34 18.32
N GLY A 355 -19.51 8.26 18.29
CA GLY A 355 -19.83 7.42 19.44
C GLY A 355 -18.68 6.54 19.97
N ARG A 356 -19.00 5.70 20.96
CA ARG A 356 -18.05 4.98 21.83
C ARG A 356 -17.38 3.72 21.26
N LEU A 357 -17.92 3.13 20.21
CA LEU A 357 -17.40 1.91 19.56
C LEU A 357 -16.85 0.83 20.53
N PRO A 358 -17.69 0.16 21.34
CA PRO A 358 -17.24 -0.75 22.40
C PRO A 358 -16.57 -2.04 21.91
N ARG A 359 -15.66 -2.56 22.74
CA ARG A 359 -14.86 -3.78 22.54
C ARG A 359 -14.88 -4.66 23.80
N ILE A 360 -14.68 -5.96 23.64
CA ILE A 360 -14.66 -6.96 24.72
C ILE A 360 -13.20 -7.33 25.03
N VAL A 361 -12.80 -7.24 26.31
CA VAL A 361 -11.43 -7.50 26.78
C VAL A 361 -11.13 -8.98 27.07
N GLN A 362 -12.15 -9.78 27.45
CA GLN A 362 -11.98 -11.20 27.80
C GLN A 362 -13.15 -12.05 27.26
N GLU A 363 -12.87 -13.28 26.82
CA GLU A 363 -13.92 -14.24 26.44
C GLU A 363 -14.75 -14.61 27.66
N GLY A 364 -16.05 -14.29 27.65
CA GLY A 364 -16.98 -14.44 28.77
C GLY A 364 -17.69 -13.16 29.23
N GLY A 365 -17.33 -11.98 28.70
CA GLY A 365 -18.15 -10.76 28.81
C GLY A 365 -18.00 -9.92 30.09
N LEU A 366 -16.96 -10.16 30.91
CA LEU A 366 -16.83 -9.49 32.21
C LEU A 366 -16.37 -8.02 32.16
N THR A 367 -15.82 -7.51 31.05
CA THR A 367 -15.46 -6.09 30.91
C THR A 367 -15.50 -5.61 29.46
N ILE A 368 -16.32 -4.58 29.22
CA ILE A 368 -16.43 -3.84 27.95
C ILE A 368 -15.61 -2.56 28.09
N VAL A 369 -14.80 -2.25 27.07
CA VAL A 369 -14.04 -0.99 26.98
C VAL A 369 -14.44 -0.22 25.74
N SER A 370 -14.46 1.11 25.83
CA SER A 370 -14.92 1.95 24.74
C SER A 370 -14.27 3.34 24.78
N MET A 371 -14.15 3.98 23.62
CA MET A 371 -13.63 5.34 23.47
C MET A 371 -14.33 6.05 22.31
N SER A 372 -14.37 7.37 22.35
CA SER A 372 -15.11 8.17 21.39
C SER A 372 -14.20 9.01 20.51
N ALA A 373 -14.46 9.03 19.19
CA ALA A 373 -13.78 9.95 18.28
C ALA A 373 -14.08 11.42 18.65
N TYR A 374 -15.32 11.73 19.03
CA TYR A 374 -15.72 13.07 19.48
C TYR A 374 -14.87 13.58 20.65
N LEU A 375 -14.66 12.75 21.68
CA LEU A 375 -13.83 13.10 22.84
C LEU A 375 -12.34 13.13 22.51
N MET A 376 -11.87 12.19 21.69
CA MET A 376 -10.47 12.16 21.23
C MET A 376 -10.10 13.45 20.48
N HIS A 377 -10.98 13.88 19.58
CA HIS A 377 -10.83 15.08 18.77
C HIS A 377 -10.96 16.39 19.54
N ARG A 378 -11.45 16.33 20.78
CA ARG A 378 -11.54 17.47 21.71
C ARG A 378 -10.61 17.35 22.89
N ASN A 379 -9.69 16.39 22.86
CA ASN A 379 -8.74 16.21 23.95
C ASN A 379 -7.70 17.35 23.91
N PRO A 380 -7.58 18.18 24.97
CA PRO A 380 -6.68 19.33 24.97
C PRO A 380 -5.19 18.94 24.91
N THR A 381 -4.84 17.70 25.30
CA THR A 381 -3.48 17.17 25.16
C THR A 381 -3.10 16.95 23.69
N ALA A 382 -4.07 16.60 22.84
CA ALA A 382 -3.85 16.38 21.42
C ALA A 382 -4.11 17.64 20.57
N TYR A 383 -5.04 18.50 21.01
CA TYR A 383 -5.49 19.67 20.25
C TYR A 383 -5.58 20.91 21.15
N PRO A 384 -4.62 21.85 21.08
CA PRO A 384 -4.70 23.12 21.80
C PRO A 384 -5.93 23.93 21.37
N ASN A 385 -6.71 24.49 22.30
CA ASN A 385 -8.00 25.13 22.01
C ASN A 385 -8.94 24.21 21.17
N PRO A 386 -9.33 23.05 21.72
CA PRO A 386 -9.99 21.99 20.96
C PRO A 386 -11.36 22.38 20.38
N ASP A 387 -12.04 23.36 20.97
CA ASP A 387 -13.37 23.81 20.52
C ASP A 387 -13.30 24.84 19.39
N LYS A 388 -12.13 25.44 19.13
CA LYS A 388 -11.93 26.38 18.03
C LYS A 388 -11.69 25.63 16.72
N PHE A 389 -12.47 25.94 15.69
CA PHE A 389 -12.21 25.52 14.32
C PHE A 389 -11.02 26.30 13.77
N SER A 390 -9.90 25.64 13.48
CA SER A 390 -8.68 26.29 12.96
C SER A 390 -7.94 25.39 11.97
N PRO A 391 -8.07 25.64 10.65
CA PRO A 391 -7.29 24.96 9.62
C PRO A 391 -5.78 25.17 9.73
N ASP A 392 -5.35 26.35 10.17
CA ASP A 392 -3.93 26.72 10.31
C ASP A 392 -3.14 25.75 11.22
N ARG A 393 -3.82 25.07 12.15
CA ARG A 393 -3.25 24.06 13.05
C ARG A 393 -2.46 22.97 12.30
N TRP A 394 -2.88 22.65 11.08
CA TRP A 394 -2.37 21.54 10.30
C TRP A 394 -1.21 21.93 9.37
N LEU A 395 -0.84 23.21 9.29
CA LEU A 395 0.21 23.68 8.38
C LEU A 395 1.62 23.35 8.86
N THR A 396 1.80 23.20 10.18
CA THR A 396 3.11 22.95 10.81
C THR A 396 3.20 21.54 11.41
N THR A 397 2.24 20.66 11.14
CA THR A 397 2.23 19.30 11.69
C THR A 397 3.17 18.38 10.92
N SER A 398 3.76 17.42 11.63
CA SER A 398 4.49 16.29 11.05
C SER A 398 3.73 14.99 11.29
N PRO A 399 4.04 13.89 10.59
CA PRO A 399 3.36 12.61 10.81
C PRO A 399 3.40 12.07 12.25
N SER A 400 4.34 12.55 13.08
CA SER A 400 4.45 12.19 14.50
C SER A 400 3.77 13.19 15.44
N SER A 401 3.29 14.33 14.93
CA SER A 401 2.55 15.32 15.73
C SER A 401 1.29 14.70 16.35
N PRO A 402 0.95 15.05 17.61
CA PRO A 402 -0.27 14.58 18.27
C PRO A 402 -1.54 14.77 17.44
N GLU A 403 -1.67 15.91 16.76
CA GLU A 403 -2.80 16.25 15.90
C GLU A 403 -3.02 15.20 14.80
N GLU A 404 -1.95 14.77 14.12
CA GLU A 404 -2.00 13.73 13.08
C GLU A 404 -2.23 12.34 13.68
N LYS A 405 -1.52 12.02 14.77
CA LYS A 405 -1.58 10.70 15.43
C LYS A 405 -2.99 10.38 15.95
N TYR A 406 -3.68 11.39 16.48
CA TYR A 406 -4.99 11.26 17.15
C TYR A 406 -6.17 11.74 16.31
N LEU A 407 -5.97 12.06 15.03
CA LEU A 407 -7.06 12.28 14.09
C LEU A 407 -7.68 10.93 13.68
N VAL A 408 -8.73 10.52 14.42
CA VAL A 408 -9.41 9.23 14.25
C VAL A 408 -10.88 9.26 13.78
N PRO A 409 -11.27 10.09 12.79
CA PRO A 409 -12.66 10.19 12.30
C PRO A 409 -13.19 8.90 11.66
N PHE A 410 -12.29 7.98 11.29
CA PHE A 410 -12.58 6.71 10.62
C PHE A 410 -12.31 5.48 11.49
N SER A 411 -12.07 5.68 12.79
CA SER A 411 -11.54 4.66 13.72
C SER A 411 -10.19 4.07 13.27
N LYS A 412 -9.72 3.02 13.94
CA LYS A 412 -8.48 2.28 13.64
C LYS A 412 -8.69 0.76 13.78
N GLY A 413 -7.71 -0.01 13.31
CA GLY A 413 -7.68 -1.47 13.46
C GLY A 413 -8.53 -2.23 12.44
N SER A 414 -8.84 -3.50 12.74
CA SER A 414 -9.54 -4.43 11.83
C SER A 414 -10.95 -3.96 11.42
N ARG A 415 -11.57 -3.11 12.25
CA ARG A 415 -12.91 -2.53 12.06
C ARG A 415 -12.89 -1.05 11.62
N SER A 416 -11.74 -0.53 11.16
CA SER A 416 -11.68 0.80 10.56
C SER A 416 -12.59 0.92 9.34
N CYS A 417 -13.04 2.15 9.06
CA CYS A 417 -13.93 2.46 7.93
C CYS A 417 -13.38 1.87 6.62
N ILE A 418 -14.17 1.04 5.94
CA ILE A 418 -13.79 0.49 4.63
C ILE A 418 -13.77 1.60 3.57
N GLY A 419 -14.68 2.57 3.66
CA GLY A 419 -14.88 3.65 2.69
C GLY A 419 -13.95 4.86 2.89
N ILE A 420 -12.91 4.76 3.71
CA ILE A 420 -12.03 5.90 4.06
C ILE A 420 -11.53 6.67 2.83
N ASN A 421 -11.06 5.96 1.79
CA ASN A 421 -10.53 6.59 0.58
C ASN A 421 -11.64 7.23 -0.28
N VAL A 422 -12.86 6.69 -0.23
CA VAL A 422 -14.05 7.26 -0.92
C VAL A 422 -14.41 8.59 -0.28
N VAL A 423 -14.39 8.68 1.04
CA VAL A 423 -14.68 9.92 1.78
C VAL A 423 -13.61 10.99 1.50
N TRP A 424 -12.32 10.63 1.57
CA TRP A 424 -11.24 11.57 1.25
C TRP A 424 -11.37 12.13 -0.17
N ALA A 425 -11.55 11.27 -1.17
CA ALA A 425 -11.70 11.72 -2.56
C ALA A 425 -12.89 12.68 -2.73
N GLN A 426 -14.04 12.35 -2.13
CA GLN A 426 -15.23 13.22 -2.14
C GLN A 426 -14.96 14.57 -1.48
N LEU A 427 -14.34 14.62 -0.30
CA LEU A 427 -14.05 15.88 0.38
C LEU A 427 -13.06 16.74 -0.40
N TYR A 428 -11.97 16.14 -0.89
CA TYR A 428 -10.94 16.86 -1.64
C TYR A 428 -11.47 17.46 -2.94
N ILE A 429 -12.16 16.67 -3.77
CA ILE A 429 -12.64 17.15 -5.08
C ILE A 429 -13.80 18.11 -4.89
N THR A 430 -14.81 17.75 -4.09
CA THR A 430 -16.02 18.59 -3.93
C THR A 430 -15.68 19.94 -3.31
N LEU A 431 -14.94 19.98 -2.20
CA LEU A 431 -14.66 21.24 -1.52
C LEU A 431 -13.69 22.12 -2.34
N ALA A 432 -12.71 21.53 -3.03
CA ALA A 432 -11.86 22.27 -3.95
C ALA A 432 -12.67 22.93 -5.07
N VAL A 433 -13.59 22.20 -5.71
CA VAL A 433 -14.41 22.76 -6.79
C VAL A 433 -15.34 23.86 -6.26
N LEU A 434 -15.98 23.65 -5.11
CA LEU A 434 -16.93 24.60 -4.55
C LEU A 434 -16.27 25.91 -4.10
N PHE A 435 -15.22 25.87 -3.27
CA PHE A 435 -14.55 27.09 -2.78
C PHE A 435 -13.75 27.83 -3.86
N ARG A 436 -13.39 27.12 -4.94
CA ARG A 436 -12.80 27.76 -6.11
C ARG A 436 -13.82 28.54 -6.92
N ARG A 437 -15.06 28.05 -7.04
CA ARG A 437 -16.11 28.64 -7.89
C ARG A 437 -17.06 29.59 -7.17
N PHE A 438 -17.25 29.42 -5.86
CA PHE A 438 -18.29 30.11 -5.12
C PHE A 438 -17.79 30.74 -3.83
N ARG A 439 -18.49 31.80 -3.43
CA ARG A 439 -18.49 32.33 -2.06
C ARG A 439 -19.81 32.00 -1.39
N PHE A 440 -19.72 31.53 -0.15
CA PHE A 440 -20.88 31.11 0.63
C PHE A 440 -21.11 32.04 1.82
N SER A 441 -22.38 32.35 2.09
CA SER A 441 -22.82 33.04 3.31
C SER A 441 -24.07 32.37 3.86
N LEU A 442 -24.30 32.45 5.19
CA LEU A 442 -25.48 31.85 5.79
C LEU A 442 -26.73 32.62 5.36
N HIS A 443 -27.71 31.91 4.79
CA HIS A 443 -29.00 32.50 4.49
C HIS A 443 -29.84 32.61 5.77
N LYS A 444 -30.78 33.56 5.83
CA LYS A 444 -31.69 33.77 6.97
C LYS A 444 -32.52 32.54 7.36
N ASN A 445 -32.76 31.62 6.41
CA ASN A 445 -33.50 30.38 6.65
C ASN A 445 -32.58 29.22 7.10
N ASN A 446 -31.28 29.47 7.32
CA ASN A 446 -30.36 28.48 7.83
C ASN A 446 -30.82 28.01 9.22
N THR A 447 -30.84 26.70 9.42
CA THR A 447 -31.18 26.09 10.72
C THR A 447 -30.00 25.32 11.32
N LEU A 448 -28.95 25.08 10.54
CA LEU A 448 -27.76 24.39 11.01
C LEU A 448 -27.01 25.24 12.04
N THR A 449 -26.65 24.60 13.15
CA THR A 449 -25.80 25.16 14.22
C THR A 449 -24.78 24.09 14.65
N HIS A 450 -23.96 24.37 15.67
CA HIS A 450 -23.09 23.35 16.26
C HIS A 450 -23.83 22.27 17.06
N HIS A 451 -25.17 22.34 17.20
CA HIS A 451 -25.97 21.31 17.88
C HIS A 451 -26.16 20.07 17.00
N TRP A 452 -25.98 18.90 17.58
CA TRP A 452 -26.19 17.60 16.93
C TRP A 452 -26.52 16.52 17.97
N ALA A 453 -27.02 15.38 17.50
CA ALA A 453 -27.34 14.21 18.31
C ALA A 453 -26.46 13.01 17.95
N ASP A 454 -25.97 12.27 18.95
CA ASP A 454 -25.34 10.97 18.73
C ASP A 454 -26.43 9.93 18.52
N ASN A 455 -26.72 9.63 17.24
CA ASN A 455 -27.61 8.56 16.82
C ASN A 455 -26.81 7.46 16.10
N TYR A 456 -25.70 7.04 16.72
CA TYR A 456 -24.62 6.21 16.16
C TYR A 456 -23.76 6.94 15.13
N THR A 457 -24.41 7.68 14.23
CA THR A 457 -23.78 8.69 13.37
C THR A 457 -24.06 10.07 13.91
N ARG A 458 -23.27 11.06 13.48
CA ARG A 458 -23.55 12.48 13.77
C ARG A 458 -24.82 12.91 13.03
N ASP A 459 -25.92 13.09 13.76
CA ASP A 459 -27.20 13.56 13.23
C ASP A 459 -27.32 15.08 13.43
N ILE A 460 -27.22 15.84 12.33
CA ILE A 460 -27.23 17.31 12.35
C ILE A 460 -28.63 17.92 12.52
N GLN A 461 -29.73 17.14 12.53
CA GLN A 461 -31.12 17.54 12.83
C GLN A 461 -31.66 18.86 12.22
N ALA A 462 -30.94 19.42 11.26
CA ALA A 462 -31.14 20.74 10.68
C ALA A 462 -30.55 20.76 9.26
N ASP A 463 -30.96 21.76 8.49
CA ASP A 463 -30.49 21.96 7.12
C ASP A 463 -29.62 23.23 7.05
N LEU A 464 -28.47 23.09 6.38
CA LEU A 464 -27.63 24.20 5.95
C LEU A 464 -28.29 24.87 4.74
N VAL A 465 -28.60 26.16 4.90
CA VAL A 465 -29.11 27.00 3.81
C VAL A 465 -28.16 28.16 3.62
N VAL A 466 -27.63 28.32 2.40
CA VAL A 466 -26.62 29.32 2.07
C VAL A 466 -27.07 30.23 0.93
N SER A 467 -26.58 31.46 0.94
CA SER A 467 -26.55 32.33 -0.22
C SER A 467 -25.21 32.12 -0.93
N VAL A 468 -25.26 32.04 -2.25
CA VAL A 468 -24.10 31.72 -3.09
C VAL A 468 -23.84 32.89 -4.03
N ASP A 469 -22.61 33.38 -4.03
CA ASP A 469 -22.11 34.35 -5.01
C ASP A 469 -21.11 33.65 -5.92
N ASP A 470 -21.32 33.76 -7.24
CA ASP A 470 -20.46 33.17 -8.27
C ASP A 470 -19.34 34.12 -8.73
N GLY A 471 -19.26 35.33 -8.15
CA GLY A 471 -18.23 36.32 -8.47
C GLY A 471 -18.40 36.97 -9.84
N SER A 472 -19.53 36.78 -10.52
CA SER A 472 -19.80 37.39 -11.84
C SER A 472 -20.43 38.78 -11.69
N PRO A 473 -19.89 39.86 -12.27
CA PRO A 473 -20.71 41.05 -12.52
C PRO A 473 -21.81 40.65 -13.51
N ALA A 474 -23.06 41.02 -13.21
CA ALA A 474 -24.21 40.81 -14.08
C ALA A 474 -23.90 41.29 -15.52
N ARG A 475 -23.56 40.37 -16.42
CA ARG A 475 -23.41 40.64 -17.84
C ARG A 475 -24.72 40.30 -18.55
N PRO A 476 -25.48 41.28 -19.06
CA PRO A 476 -26.49 40.99 -20.06
C PRO A 476 -25.75 40.55 -21.33
N GLY A 477 -25.96 39.30 -21.76
CA GLY A 477 -25.45 38.81 -23.05
C GLY A 477 -24.66 37.49 -23.06
N ALA A 478 -24.51 36.78 -21.94
CA ALA A 478 -23.91 35.43 -21.95
C ALA A 478 -24.97 34.32 -22.07
N MET A 479 -25.83 34.40 -23.10
CA MET A 479 -26.81 33.35 -23.42
C MET A 479 -26.57 32.66 -24.77
N GLU A 480 -25.46 32.95 -25.46
CA GLU A 480 -25.17 32.38 -26.78
C GLU A 480 -24.09 31.28 -26.81
N LYS A 481 -23.56 30.83 -25.67
CA LYS A 481 -22.57 29.72 -25.63
C LYS A 481 -22.98 28.48 -24.83
N PHE A 482 -24.22 28.39 -24.37
CA PHE A 482 -24.73 27.21 -23.65
C PHE A 482 -25.98 26.58 -24.31
N SER A 483 -26.02 26.56 -25.64
CA SER A 483 -27.01 25.78 -26.42
C SER A 483 -26.47 24.42 -26.93
N LEU A 484 -25.29 23.99 -26.48
CA LEU A 484 -24.64 22.76 -26.98
C LEU A 484 -25.08 21.47 -26.26
N GLY A 485 -26.15 21.51 -25.47
CA GLY A 485 -26.71 20.33 -24.78
C GLY A 485 -27.57 19.45 -25.68
N SER A 486 -28.35 20.03 -26.59
CA SER A 486 -29.17 19.29 -27.56
C SER A 486 -28.36 18.82 -28.77
N GLU A 487 -27.43 19.64 -29.27
CA GLU A 487 -26.57 19.30 -30.41
C GLU A 487 -25.59 18.16 -30.10
N ASN A 488 -25.16 18.00 -28.84
CA ASN A 488 -24.30 16.88 -28.44
C ASN A 488 -25.00 15.51 -28.45
N PHE A 489 -26.33 15.47 -28.31
CA PHE A 489 -27.08 14.22 -28.39
C PHE A 489 -27.24 13.76 -29.84
N ASP A 490 -27.57 14.70 -30.74
CA ASP A 490 -27.70 14.41 -32.18
C ASP A 490 -26.34 14.13 -32.85
N LEU A 491 -25.26 14.80 -32.43
CA LEU A 491 -23.90 14.49 -32.91
C LEU A 491 -23.43 13.10 -32.47
N ARG A 492 -23.74 12.67 -31.24
CA ARG A 492 -23.41 11.31 -30.77
C ARG A 492 -24.21 10.24 -31.52
N LYS A 493 -25.47 10.53 -31.86
CA LYS A 493 -26.29 9.67 -32.72
C LYS A 493 -25.74 9.61 -34.14
N ARG A 494 -25.25 10.74 -34.68
CA ARG A 494 -24.65 10.82 -36.02
C ARG A 494 -23.30 10.12 -36.12
N ILE A 495 -22.48 10.17 -35.07
CA ILE A 495 -21.22 9.41 -34.99
C ILE A 495 -21.51 7.90 -35.00
N ALA A 496 -22.52 7.44 -34.24
CA ALA A 496 -22.91 6.04 -34.24
C ALA A 496 -23.50 5.56 -35.60
N GLU A 497 -24.20 6.44 -36.33
CA GLU A 497 -24.70 6.14 -37.68
C GLU A 497 -23.58 6.09 -38.72
N LEU A 498 -22.63 7.04 -38.67
CA LEU A 498 -21.47 7.08 -39.59
C LEU A 498 -20.50 5.92 -39.35
N GLU A 499 -20.31 5.49 -38.10
CA GLU A 499 -19.52 4.29 -37.78
C GLU A 499 -20.15 3.01 -38.36
N LYS A 500 -21.48 2.98 -38.49
CA LYS A 500 -22.23 1.89 -39.11
C LYS A 500 -22.10 1.92 -40.64
N GLU A 501 -22.21 3.09 -41.27
CA GLU A 501 -21.98 3.25 -42.72
C GLU A 501 -20.53 2.91 -43.13
N LEU A 502 -19.54 3.25 -42.29
CA LEU A 502 -18.12 2.95 -42.54
C LEU A 502 -17.79 1.45 -42.40
N ALA A 503 -18.56 0.71 -41.60
CA ALA A 503 -18.48 -0.74 -41.50
C ALA A 503 -19.06 -1.43 -42.75
N GLU A 504 -20.12 -0.86 -43.34
CA GLU A 504 -20.74 -1.37 -44.57
C GLU A 504 -19.86 -1.10 -45.80
N TYR A 505 -19.20 0.06 -45.89
CA TYR A 505 -18.32 0.43 -47.01
C TYR A 505 -17.04 -0.43 -47.09
N ARG A 506 -16.54 -0.93 -45.96
CA ARG A 506 -15.34 -1.80 -45.90
C ARG A 506 -15.60 -3.24 -46.35
N SER A 507 -16.86 -3.63 -46.49
CA SER A 507 -17.27 -4.98 -46.88
C SER A 507 -17.40 -5.20 -48.40
N GLY A 508 -17.30 -4.14 -49.21
CA GLY A 508 -17.51 -4.19 -50.66
C GLY A 508 -16.34 -3.69 -51.50
N SER A 509 -15.25 -4.46 -51.61
CA SER A 509 -14.38 -4.43 -52.80
C SER A 509 -13.43 -5.63 -52.82
N PHE A 510 -13.43 -6.38 -53.92
CA PHE A 510 -12.68 -7.62 -54.13
C PHE A 510 -11.83 -7.52 -55.43
N ALA A 511 -10.76 -8.34 -55.49
CA ALA A 511 -10.02 -8.81 -56.69
C ALA A 511 -9.05 -7.80 -57.38
N SER A 512 -7.90 -8.15 -57.97
CA SER A 512 -7.13 -9.39 -58.22
C SER A 512 -5.77 -9.01 -58.87
N SER A 513 -4.70 -9.81 -58.73
CA SER A 513 -3.97 -10.45 -59.86
C SER A 513 -2.46 -10.76 -59.63
N ASN A 514 -2.16 -12.05 -59.87
CA ASN A 514 -1.05 -12.72 -60.57
C ASN A 514 0.44 -12.61 -60.12
N GLY A 515 1.08 -13.79 -60.06
CA GLY A 515 2.45 -14.00 -59.57
C GLY A 515 3.54 -13.94 -60.64
N THR A 516 4.78 -14.31 -60.26
CA THR A 516 5.76 -15.13 -61.03
C THR A 516 7.07 -15.26 -60.24
N ALA A 517 7.90 -16.22 -60.65
CA ALA A 517 8.93 -16.90 -59.86
C ALA A 517 10.39 -16.46 -60.16
N THR A 518 11.31 -17.08 -59.41
CA THR A 518 12.75 -17.38 -59.67
C THR A 518 13.81 -16.25 -59.61
N GLU A 519 14.83 -16.40 -58.74
CA GLU A 519 16.23 -16.84 -59.05
C GLU A 519 17.21 -16.48 -57.90
N GLU A 520 18.03 -17.47 -57.49
CA GLU A 520 19.33 -17.33 -56.80
C GLU A 520 20.41 -17.03 -57.88
N PRO A 521 21.58 -16.39 -57.61
CA PRO A 521 22.68 -17.11 -56.94
C PRO A 521 23.81 -16.30 -56.24
N GLU A 522 24.70 -17.12 -55.67
CA GLU A 522 26.18 -17.01 -55.64
C GLU A 522 26.95 -16.61 -54.37
N ARG A 523 28.00 -17.42 -54.15
CA ARG A 523 28.83 -17.64 -52.96
C ARG A 523 30.19 -16.97 -53.15
N ASP A 524 30.87 -16.66 -52.05
CA ASP A 524 32.27 -17.08 -51.81
C ASP A 524 32.65 -16.75 -50.35
N GLU A 525 32.97 -17.75 -49.53
CA GLU A 525 34.32 -18.29 -49.30
C GLU A 525 35.21 -17.39 -48.43
N THR A 526 35.11 -17.59 -47.11
CA THR A 526 36.29 -17.53 -46.23
C THR A 526 36.12 -18.51 -45.07
N GLU A 527 36.49 -19.74 -45.42
CA GLU A 527 37.13 -20.80 -44.63
C GLU A 527 37.13 -20.76 -43.08
N LYS A 528 36.53 -21.85 -42.56
CA LYS A 528 37.12 -22.83 -41.63
C LYS A 528 37.60 -22.33 -40.26
N LEU A 529 36.65 -22.20 -39.32
CA LEU A 529 36.86 -22.44 -37.87
C LEU A 529 35.57 -22.86 -37.12
N GLN A 530 34.61 -23.54 -37.76
CA GLN A 530 33.34 -23.91 -37.12
C GLN A 530 32.88 -25.31 -37.52
N GLU A 531 33.20 -26.35 -36.74
CA GLU A 531 32.73 -27.71 -37.04
C GLU A 531 32.17 -28.52 -35.86
N ASP A 532 31.77 -27.90 -34.73
CA ASP A 532 31.23 -28.69 -33.60
C ASP A 532 29.87 -28.22 -33.01
N GLU A 533 29.21 -27.19 -33.55
CA GLU A 533 27.93 -26.69 -32.96
C GLU A 533 26.64 -27.33 -33.51
N ASN A 534 26.70 -28.22 -34.51
CA ASN A 534 25.50 -28.67 -35.22
C ASN A 534 25.06 -30.14 -34.98
N LYS A 535 25.56 -30.82 -33.94
CA LYS A 535 25.01 -32.12 -33.55
C LYS A 535 23.64 -31.97 -32.86
N PRO A 536 22.63 -32.78 -33.21
CA PRO A 536 21.35 -32.75 -32.52
C PRO A 536 21.53 -33.16 -31.06
N VAL A 537 21.26 -32.25 -30.13
CA VAL A 537 21.27 -32.55 -28.69
C VAL A 537 20.22 -33.63 -28.42
N ARG A 538 20.67 -34.77 -27.89
CA ARG A 538 19.84 -35.92 -27.48
C ARG A 538 20.07 -36.20 -26.00
N LEU A 539 19.09 -36.86 -25.38
CA LEU A 539 19.26 -37.43 -24.04
C LEU A 539 19.79 -38.85 -24.20
N ASP A 540 20.79 -39.21 -23.40
CA ASP A 540 21.18 -40.60 -23.24
C ASP A 540 20.16 -41.36 -22.39
N LEU A 541 20.30 -42.69 -22.31
CA LEU A 541 19.34 -43.54 -21.59
C LEU A 541 19.28 -43.20 -20.09
N GLU A 542 20.38 -42.81 -19.48
CA GLU A 542 20.44 -42.49 -18.05
C GLU A 542 19.83 -41.12 -17.75
N GLU A 543 20.02 -40.14 -18.63
CA GLU A 543 19.30 -38.86 -18.61
C GLU A 543 17.80 -39.06 -18.82
N PHE A 544 17.39 -39.96 -19.72
CA PHE A 544 15.97 -40.33 -19.88
C PHE A 544 15.39 -40.92 -18.59
N ARG A 545 16.13 -41.80 -17.91
CA ARG A 545 15.71 -42.37 -16.61
C ARG A 545 15.63 -41.30 -15.53
N ARG A 546 16.63 -40.41 -15.45
CA ARG A 546 16.70 -39.34 -14.45
C ARG A 546 15.59 -38.30 -14.62
N TYR A 547 15.40 -37.80 -15.84
CA TYR A 547 14.43 -36.74 -16.11
C TYR A 547 13.04 -37.26 -16.50
N GLY A 548 12.84 -38.58 -16.58
CA GLY A 548 11.59 -39.19 -17.05
C GLY A 548 10.35 -38.66 -16.32
N ARG A 549 10.39 -38.54 -14.98
CA ARG A 549 9.27 -38.00 -14.19
C ARG A 549 9.03 -36.51 -14.42
N GLN A 550 10.08 -35.75 -14.72
CA GLN A 550 9.97 -34.33 -15.07
C GLN A 550 9.40 -34.16 -16.49
N MET A 551 9.81 -35.00 -17.44
CA MET A 551 9.35 -34.94 -18.84
C MET A 551 7.89 -35.36 -19.04
N ILE A 552 7.27 -36.06 -18.08
CA ILE A 552 5.84 -36.38 -18.14
C ILE A 552 4.98 -35.11 -17.96
N MET A 553 5.51 -34.06 -17.31
CA MET A 553 4.81 -32.79 -17.18
C MET A 553 4.64 -32.13 -18.55
N THR A 554 3.42 -31.68 -18.85
CA THR A 554 3.04 -31.07 -20.14
C THR A 554 3.84 -29.80 -20.42
N GLU A 555 4.19 -29.05 -19.38
CA GLU A 555 4.97 -27.81 -19.45
C GLU A 555 6.45 -28.06 -19.79
N VAL A 556 6.95 -29.29 -19.61
CA VAL A 556 8.34 -29.66 -19.91
C VAL A 556 8.39 -30.51 -21.18
N GLY A 557 7.86 -31.73 -21.15
CA GLY A 557 8.00 -32.68 -22.25
C GLY A 557 9.47 -32.97 -22.64
N LEU A 558 9.65 -33.75 -23.71
CA LEU A 558 10.99 -34.01 -24.25
C LEU A 558 11.65 -32.72 -24.78
N ASP A 559 10.90 -31.89 -25.50
CA ASP A 559 11.41 -30.66 -26.09
C ASP A 559 11.88 -29.64 -25.03
N GLY A 560 11.13 -29.49 -23.93
CA GLY A 560 11.52 -28.64 -22.82
C GLY A 560 12.77 -29.17 -22.13
N GLN A 561 12.88 -30.48 -21.91
CA GLN A 561 14.10 -31.07 -21.34
C GLN A 561 15.32 -30.84 -22.23
N LEU A 562 15.18 -31.00 -23.55
CA LEU A 562 16.24 -30.69 -24.51
C LEU A 562 16.60 -29.20 -24.52
N GLN A 563 15.62 -28.31 -24.31
CA GLN A 563 15.87 -26.87 -24.16
C GLN A 563 16.63 -26.57 -22.86
N LEU A 564 16.29 -27.21 -21.74
CA LEU A 564 17.04 -27.09 -20.48
C LEU A 564 18.49 -27.55 -20.66
N LYS A 565 18.70 -28.72 -21.29
CA LYS A 565 20.04 -29.26 -21.62
C LYS A 565 20.87 -28.36 -22.54
N ARG A 566 20.24 -27.52 -23.36
CA ARG A 566 20.94 -26.55 -24.22
C ARG A 566 21.25 -25.23 -23.51
N SER A 567 20.55 -24.94 -22.41
CA SER A 567 20.59 -23.62 -21.78
C SER A 567 21.81 -23.46 -20.87
N LYS A 568 22.38 -22.26 -20.88
CA LYS A 568 23.48 -21.86 -19.99
C LYS A 568 22.97 -20.83 -18.97
N VAL A 569 23.04 -21.13 -17.68
CA VAL A 569 22.58 -20.25 -16.59
C VAL A 569 23.77 -19.77 -15.75
N LEU A 570 23.82 -18.48 -15.43
CA LEU A 570 24.81 -17.90 -14.50
C LEU A 570 24.14 -17.59 -13.16
N LEU A 571 24.71 -18.07 -12.06
CA LEU A 571 24.38 -17.65 -10.70
C LEU A 571 25.49 -16.75 -10.18
N ILE A 572 25.11 -15.57 -9.69
CA ILE A 572 26.04 -14.60 -9.10
C ILE A 572 25.78 -14.58 -7.60
N GLY A 573 26.66 -15.25 -6.85
CA GLY A 573 26.51 -15.56 -5.44
C GLY A 573 26.23 -17.05 -5.19
N ALA A 574 27.10 -17.70 -4.42
CA ALA A 574 26.98 -19.06 -3.92
C ALA A 574 26.47 -19.13 -2.46
N GLY A 575 25.89 -18.02 -1.96
CA GLY A 575 25.36 -17.92 -0.60
C GLY A 575 23.96 -18.52 -0.41
N GLY A 576 23.18 -17.96 0.51
CA GLY A 576 21.89 -18.53 0.93
C GLY A 576 20.81 -18.57 -0.16
N LEU A 577 20.87 -17.66 -1.14
CA LEU A 577 20.00 -17.69 -2.33
C LEU A 577 20.53 -18.69 -3.38
N GLY A 578 21.84 -18.64 -3.62
CA GLY A 578 22.51 -19.42 -4.67
C GLY A 578 22.49 -20.92 -4.41
N CYS A 579 22.70 -21.35 -3.15
CA CYS A 579 22.68 -22.75 -2.74
C CYS A 579 21.40 -23.50 -3.20
N PRO A 580 20.19 -23.13 -2.73
CA PRO A 580 18.95 -23.79 -3.16
C PRO A 580 18.66 -23.57 -4.65
N ALA A 581 18.92 -22.37 -5.21
CA ALA A 581 18.66 -22.12 -6.62
C ALA A 581 19.47 -23.05 -7.53
N ALA A 582 20.77 -23.21 -7.25
CA ALA A 582 21.66 -24.08 -8.01
C ALA A 582 21.25 -25.55 -7.89
N ALA A 583 20.88 -26.00 -6.69
CA ALA A 583 20.48 -27.40 -6.44
C ALA A 583 19.30 -27.83 -7.33
N TYR A 584 18.24 -27.01 -7.39
CA TYR A 584 17.08 -27.31 -8.23
C TYR A 584 17.35 -27.15 -9.72
N LEU A 585 18.19 -26.20 -10.14
CA LEU A 585 18.59 -26.05 -11.55
C LEU A 585 19.48 -27.20 -12.03
N ALA A 586 20.41 -27.66 -11.20
CA ALA A 586 21.21 -28.85 -11.46
C ALA A 586 20.31 -30.09 -11.55
N GLY A 587 19.41 -30.29 -10.57
CA GLY A 587 18.44 -31.38 -10.57
C GLY A 587 17.55 -31.41 -11.83
N ALA A 588 17.12 -30.23 -12.30
CA ALA A 588 16.29 -30.10 -13.49
C ALA A 588 17.03 -30.38 -14.82
N GLY A 589 18.37 -30.44 -14.80
CA GLY A 589 19.18 -30.78 -15.96
C GLY A 589 19.50 -29.60 -16.88
N ILE A 590 19.75 -28.41 -16.31
CA ILE A 590 20.34 -27.29 -17.06
C ILE A 590 21.69 -27.71 -17.64
N GLY A 591 21.93 -27.45 -18.93
CA GLY A 591 23.13 -27.91 -19.63
C GLY A 591 24.45 -27.36 -19.09
N THR A 592 24.47 -26.06 -18.76
CA THR A 592 25.67 -25.43 -18.17
C THR A 592 25.26 -24.47 -17.07
N ILE A 593 25.90 -24.62 -15.90
CA ILE A 593 25.68 -23.77 -14.73
C ILE A 593 27.01 -23.08 -14.40
N GLY A 594 27.07 -21.77 -14.60
CA GLY A 594 28.17 -20.93 -14.13
C GLY A 594 27.88 -20.37 -12.75
N ILE A 595 28.88 -20.32 -11.88
CA ILE A 595 28.74 -19.79 -10.52
C ILE A 595 29.86 -18.79 -10.26
N VAL A 596 29.50 -17.57 -9.87
CA VAL A 596 30.42 -16.49 -9.51
C VAL A 596 30.34 -16.26 -8.02
N ASP A 597 31.45 -16.45 -7.31
CA ASP A 597 31.61 -16.08 -5.90
C ASP A 597 33.10 -15.94 -5.59
N HIS A 598 33.45 -15.09 -4.63
CA HIS A 598 34.83 -14.83 -4.22
C HIS A 598 35.09 -15.16 -2.75
N ASP A 599 34.04 -15.42 -1.98
CA ASP A 599 34.14 -15.67 -0.55
C ASP A 599 34.58 -17.11 -0.27
N LEU A 600 35.06 -17.30 0.96
CA LEU A 600 35.29 -18.61 1.55
C LEU A 600 34.06 -19.09 2.33
N VAL A 601 33.95 -20.41 2.51
CA VAL A 601 32.93 -21.00 3.38
C VAL A 601 33.25 -20.68 4.84
N GLU A 602 32.27 -20.14 5.56
CA GLU A 602 32.42 -19.75 6.97
C GLU A 602 31.39 -20.46 7.86
N PRO A 603 31.74 -20.86 9.09
CA PRO A 603 30.81 -21.56 9.99
C PRO A 603 29.54 -20.77 10.30
N SER A 604 29.66 -19.46 10.49
CA SER A 604 28.56 -18.53 10.77
C SER A 604 27.52 -18.46 9.65
N ASN A 605 27.86 -18.93 8.45
CA ASN A 605 26.99 -18.88 7.28
C ASN A 605 26.30 -20.22 6.95
N LEU A 606 26.74 -21.33 7.55
CA LEU A 606 26.23 -22.67 7.25
C LEU A 606 24.75 -22.86 7.58
N HIS A 607 24.22 -22.13 8.56
CA HIS A 607 22.79 -22.20 8.93
C HIS A 607 21.83 -21.80 7.81
N ARG A 608 22.33 -21.13 6.76
CA ARG A 608 21.54 -20.68 5.59
C ARG A 608 22.15 -21.05 4.24
N GLN A 609 23.41 -21.47 4.20
CA GLN A 609 24.12 -21.86 2.97
C GLN A 609 24.23 -23.38 2.89
N ILE A 610 23.09 -24.03 2.65
CA ILE A 610 22.87 -25.46 2.85
C ILE A 610 23.66 -26.40 1.90
N MET A 611 24.33 -25.87 0.88
CA MET A 611 25.20 -26.65 -0.02
C MET A 611 26.66 -26.67 0.46
N HIS A 612 26.98 -25.92 1.51
CA HIS A 612 28.28 -25.95 2.16
C HIS A 612 28.20 -26.79 3.44
N THR A 613 29.35 -27.33 3.83
CA THR A 613 29.46 -28.27 4.95
C THR A 613 30.59 -27.87 5.87
N VAL A 614 30.56 -28.40 7.10
CA VAL A 614 31.54 -28.06 8.16
C VAL A 614 32.97 -28.44 7.75
N ASP A 615 33.15 -29.56 7.06
CA ASP A 615 34.44 -30.05 6.56
C ASP A 615 35.01 -29.18 5.42
N ARG A 616 34.18 -28.35 4.77
CA ARG A 616 34.59 -27.46 3.69
C ARG A 616 34.78 -26.01 4.11
N VAL A 617 34.69 -25.71 5.40
CA VAL A 617 35.01 -24.38 5.96
C VAL A 617 36.43 -23.95 5.54
N GLY A 618 36.57 -22.70 5.09
CA GLY A 618 37.82 -22.12 4.59
C GLY A 618 38.12 -22.38 3.10
N ARG A 619 37.33 -23.22 2.41
CA ARG A 619 37.45 -23.42 0.96
C ARG A 619 36.66 -22.35 0.20
N PRO A 620 37.01 -22.03 -1.07
CA PRO A 620 36.19 -21.14 -1.91
C PRO A 620 34.75 -21.65 -2.05
N LYS A 621 33.75 -20.78 -1.83
CA LYS A 621 32.34 -21.16 -1.92
C LYS A 621 31.99 -21.75 -3.28
N VAL A 622 32.54 -21.17 -4.36
CA VAL A 622 32.29 -21.63 -5.74
C VAL A 622 32.73 -23.08 -5.98
N GLU A 623 33.82 -23.52 -5.36
CA GLU A 623 34.28 -24.90 -5.46
C GLU A 623 33.41 -25.84 -4.61
N SER A 624 33.12 -25.43 -3.37
CA SER A 624 32.29 -26.23 -2.45
C SER A 624 30.89 -26.49 -3.01
N ILE A 625 30.24 -25.48 -3.58
CA ILE A 625 28.90 -25.65 -4.16
C ILE A 625 28.94 -26.56 -5.40
N ILE A 626 29.96 -26.43 -6.26
CA ILE A 626 30.09 -27.27 -7.47
C ILE A 626 30.29 -28.74 -7.10
N GLU A 627 31.05 -29.02 -6.04
CA GLU A 627 31.23 -30.36 -5.50
C GLU A 627 29.87 -31.00 -5.13
N SER A 628 29.06 -30.28 -4.34
CA SER A 628 27.70 -30.73 -3.99
C SER A 628 26.74 -30.83 -5.17
N LEU A 629 26.85 -29.95 -6.17
CA LEU A 629 25.99 -30.03 -7.36
C LEU A 629 26.30 -31.25 -8.23
N LYS A 630 27.58 -31.65 -8.32
CA LYS A 630 27.99 -32.88 -9.03
C LYS A 630 27.44 -34.13 -8.36
N GLU A 631 27.33 -34.13 -7.03
CA GLU A 631 26.67 -35.21 -6.27
C GLU A 631 25.17 -35.31 -6.58
N ILE A 632 24.48 -34.16 -6.72
CA ILE A 632 23.05 -34.12 -7.09
C ILE A 632 22.85 -34.59 -8.54
N ASN A 633 23.61 -34.01 -9.47
CA ASN A 633 23.50 -34.30 -10.89
C ASN A 633 24.85 -34.11 -11.61
N PRO A 634 25.48 -35.18 -12.14
CA PRO A 634 26.77 -35.07 -12.81
C PRO A 634 26.68 -34.64 -14.28
N TYR A 635 25.49 -34.61 -14.89
CA TYR A 635 25.34 -34.31 -16.34
C TYR A 635 25.57 -32.84 -16.72
N PRO A 636 25.11 -31.84 -15.95
CA PRO A 636 25.40 -30.44 -16.23
C PRO A 636 26.90 -30.12 -16.23
N LYS A 637 27.32 -29.21 -17.12
CA LYS A 637 28.66 -28.61 -17.05
C LYS A 637 28.67 -27.48 -16.01
N TYR A 638 29.47 -27.64 -14.97
CA TYR A 638 29.66 -26.61 -13.94
C TYR A 638 30.91 -25.77 -14.21
N ILE A 639 30.80 -24.44 -14.16
CA ILE A 639 31.91 -23.50 -14.40
C ILE A 639 32.10 -22.60 -13.18
N ALA A 640 33.27 -22.68 -12.57
CA ALA A 640 33.66 -21.84 -11.45
C ALA A 640 34.23 -20.50 -11.94
N HIS A 641 33.70 -19.40 -11.40
CA HIS A 641 34.26 -18.06 -11.52
C HIS A 641 34.63 -17.56 -10.13
N ASN A 642 35.85 -17.88 -9.68
CA ASN A 642 36.35 -17.56 -8.35
C ASN A 642 36.87 -16.12 -8.27
N TYR A 643 35.99 -15.15 -8.46
CA TYR A 643 36.29 -13.72 -8.38
C TYR A 643 35.00 -12.92 -8.12
N ALA A 644 35.15 -11.71 -7.58
CA ALA A 644 34.02 -10.82 -7.39
C ALA A 644 33.59 -10.26 -8.75
N LEU A 645 32.28 -10.26 -9.01
CA LEU A 645 31.76 -9.59 -10.20
C LEU A 645 31.94 -8.08 -10.03
N SER A 646 32.53 -7.44 -11.03
CA SER A 646 32.84 -6.02 -11.05
C SER A 646 32.53 -5.40 -12.42
N THR A 647 32.61 -4.08 -12.52
CA THR A 647 32.39 -3.33 -13.76
C THR A 647 33.32 -3.78 -14.90
N GLU A 648 34.53 -4.21 -14.56
CA GLU A 648 35.57 -4.61 -15.52
C GLU A 648 35.29 -5.98 -16.15
N ASN A 649 34.72 -6.92 -15.39
CA ASN A 649 34.50 -8.31 -15.82
C ASN A 649 33.03 -8.64 -16.13
N ALA A 650 32.07 -7.83 -15.68
CA ALA A 650 30.64 -8.14 -15.77
C ALA A 650 30.17 -8.43 -17.19
N ILE A 651 30.57 -7.61 -18.17
CA ILE A 651 30.15 -7.78 -19.58
C ILE A 651 30.66 -9.09 -20.17
N GLU A 652 31.91 -9.46 -19.88
CA GLU A 652 32.51 -10.69 -20.40
C GLU A 652 31.87 -11.93 -19.76
N THR A 653 31.71 -11.92 -18.44
CA THR A 653 31.17 -13.06 -17.70
C THR A 653 29.69 -13.28 -18.00
N VAL A 654 28.87 -12.22 -17.93
CA VAL A 654 27.42 -12.29 -18.21
C VAL A 654 27.14 -12.66 -19.67
N GLY A 655 27.98 -12.22 -20.61
CA GLY A 655 27.80 -12.47 -22.04
C GLY A 655 27.77 -13.96 -22.43
N LYS A 656 28.46 -14.82 -21.66
CA LYS A 656 28.63 -16.27 -21.89
C LYS A 656 27.38 -17.11 -21.59
N TYR A 657 26.33 -16.53 -21.00
CA TYR A 657 25.15 -17.25 -20.50
C TYR A 657 23.83 -16.74 -21.11
N ASP A 658 22.79 -17.56 -21.06
CA ASP A 658 21.47 -17.30 -21.63
C ASP A 658 20.50 -16.63 -20.66
N LEU A 659 20.69 -16.87 -19.37
CA LEU A 659 19.86 -16.40 -18.26
C LEU A 659 20.75 -16.16 -17.04
N ILE A 660 20.49 -15.05 -16.34
CA ILE A 660 21.29 -14.62 -15.19
C ILE A 660 20.41 -14.65 -13.94
N LEU A 661 20.95 -15.19 -12.85
CA LEU A 661 20.37 -15.17 -11.52
C LEU A 661 21.23 -14.28 -10.62
N ASP A 662 20.65 -13.19 -10.14
CA ASP A 662 21.25 -12.36 -9.09
C ASP A 662 20.89 -12.96 -7.73
N CYS A 663 21.88 -13.63 -7.13
CA CYS A 663 21.84 -14.23 -5.81
C CYS A 663 22.64 -13.40 -4.79
N THR A 664 22.86 -12.11 -5.05
CA THR A 664 23.68 -11.21 -4.23
C THR A 664 22.84 -10.46 -3.19
N ASP A 665 23.47 -10.11 -2.07
CA ASP A 665 22.88 -9.36 -0.97
C ASP A 665 23.25 -7.86 -0.97
N SER A 666 24.01 -7.41 -1.97
CA SER A 666 24.44 -6.02 -2.14
C SER A 666 23.58 -5.27 -3.18
N PRO A 667 22.98 -4.11 -2.81
CA PRO A 667 22.29 -3.27 -3.78
C PRO A 667 23.18 -2.79 -4.93
N GLN A 668 24.45 -2.48 -4.65
CA GLN A 668 25.41 -1.98 -5.64
C GLN A 668 25.61 -3.01 -6.76
N THR A 669 25.89 -4.26 -6.38
CA THR A 669 26.08 -5.37 -7.32
C THR A 669 24.80 -5.64 -8.11
N ARG A 670 23.62 -5.51 -7.48
CA ARG A 670 22.33 -5.72 -8.17
C ARG A 670 22.06 -4.71 -9.28
N TYR A 671 22.36 -3.42 -9.07
CA TYR A 671 22.25 -2.41 -10.13
C TYR A 671 23.22 -2.72 -11.28
N MET A 672 24.47 -3.07 -10.96
CA MET A 672 25.48 -3.43 -11.97
C MET A 672 25.07 -4.66 -12.79
N ILE A 673 24.60 -5.73 -12.15
CA ILE A 673 24.12 -6.94 -12.83
C ILE A 673 22.96 -6.61 -13.76
N SER A 674 21.98 -5.84 -13.28
CA SER A 674 20.84 -5.43 -14.11
C SER A 674 21.27 -4.62 -15.32
N ASP A 675 22.19 -3.66 -15.15
CA ASP A 675 22.67 -2.82 -16.24
C ASP A 675 23.44 -3.67 -17.27
N ALA A 676 24.29 -4.61 -16.83
CA ALA A 676 25.00 -5.55 -17.71
C ALA A 676 24.02 -6.44 -18.49
N CYS A 677 22.96 -6.94 -17.84
CA CYS A 677 21.92 -7.75 -18.48
C CYS A 677 21.16 -6.97 -19.56
N VAL A 678 20.85 -5.69 -19.31
CA VAL A 678 20.21 -4.84 -20.32
C VAL A 678 21.12 -4.63 -21.53
N LEU A 679 22.39 -4.28 -21.30
CA LEU A 679 23.39 -4.05 -22.35
C LEU A 679 23.67 -5.29 -23.22
N LEU A 680 23.46 -6.48 -22.67
CA LEU A 680 23.69 -7.76 -23.33
C LEU A 680 22.42 -8.46 -23.82
N GLY A 681 21.24 -7.85 -23.61
CA GLY A 681 19.96 -8.45 -23.98
C GLY A 681 19.68 -9.77 -23.25
N LYS A 682 20.06 -9.87 -21.97
CA LYS A 682 19.89 -11.07 -21.15
C LYS A 682 18.72 -10.91 -20.16
N PRO A 683 17.84 -11.92 -20.02
CA PRO A 683 16.86 -11.94 -18.94
C PRO A 683 17.57 -12.13 -17.59
N LEU A 684 16.99 -11.54 -16.55
CA LEU A 684 17.52 -11.55 -15.19
C LEU A 684 16.43 -12.01 -14.22
N VAL A 685 16.75 -12.97 -13.35
CA VAL A 685 15.95 -13.30 -12.16
C VAL A 685 16.71 -12.81 -10.95
N SER A 686 16.17 -11.83 -10.23
CA SER A 686 16.83 -11.22 -9.07
C SER A 686 16.00 -11.47 -7.82
N ALA A 687 16.65 -11.85 -6.73
CA ALA A 687 16.02 -11.99 -5.44
C ALA A 687 16.84 -11.33 -4.33
N SER A 688 16.21 -11.10 -3.19
CA SER A 688 16.90 -10.69 -1.98
C SER A 688 16.15 -11.19 -0.75
N ALA A 689 16.86 -11.33 0.36
CA ALA A 689 16.29 -11.64 1.66
C ALA A 689 16.98 -10.80 2.74
N LEU A 690 16.21 -10.30 3.70
CA LEU A 690 16.69 -9.58 4.87
C LEU A 690 15.76 -9.87 6.05
N ARG A 691 16.32 -10.21 7.21
CA ARG A 691 15.56 -10.61 8.40
C ARG A 691 14.57 -11.74 8.08
N SER A 692 13.27 -11.45 8.14
CA SER A 692 12.15 -12.35 7.90
C SER A 692 11.53 -12.21 6.51
N ASP A 693 12.03 -11.31 5.68
CA ASP A 693 11.39 -10.87 4.45
C ASP A 693 12.27 -11.17 3.24
N GLY A 694 11.63 -11.48 2.12
CA GLY A 694 12.27 -11.77 0.85
C GLY A 694 11.50 -11.15 -0.31
N GLN A 695 12.19 -10.94 -1.42
CA GLN A 695 11.59 -10.51 -2.67
C GLN A 695 12.22 -11.23 -3.86
N LEU A 696 11.44 -11.40 -4.93
CA LEU A 696 11.84 -12.03 -6.17
C LEU A 696 11.20 -11.30 -7.35
N VAL A 697 12.00 -11.05 -8.38
CA VAL A 697 11.54 -10.34 -9.58
C VAL A 697 12.22 -10.88 -10.85
N VAL A 698 11.46 -11.00 -11.92
CA VAL A 698 11.99 -11.30 -13.26
C VAL A 698 12.07 -10.00 -14.07
N LEU A 699 13.26 -9.68 -14.55
CA LEU A 699 13.64 -8.42 -15.17
C LEU A 699 14.18 -8.65 -16.58
N ASN A 700 14.07 -7.62 -17.42
CA ASN A 700 14.48 -7.63 -18.82
C ASN A 700 14.00 -8.89 -19.56
N ASN A 701 12.76 -9.33 -19.29
CA ASN A 701 12.17 -10.52 -19.88
C ASN A 701 10.77 -10.20 -20.49
N PRO A 702 10.56 -10.39 -21.81
CA PRO A 702 11.59 -10.69 -22.79
C PRO A 702 12.61 -9.53 -22.90
N PRO A 703 13.87 -9.82 -23.26
CA PRO A 703 14.91 -8.80 -23.37
C PRO A 703 14.50 -7.64 -24.28
N GLY A 704 14.79 -6.42 -23.84
CA GLY A 704 14.47 -5.19 -24.57
C GLY A 704 13.06 -4.63 -24.33
N GLU A 705 12.12 -5.48 -23.90
CA GLU A 705 10.73 -5.09 -23.60
C GLU A 705 10.43 -5.03 -22.10
N GLY A 706 10.99 -5.96 -21.32
CA GLY A 706 10.77 -6.03 -19.86
C GLY A 706 11.44 -4.88 -19.09
N PRO A 707 10.93 -4.51 -17.90
CA PRO A 707 11.57 -3.52 -17.05
C PRO A 707 12.93 -4.04 -16.54
N CYS A 708 13.91 -3.15 -16.43
CA CYS A 708 15.17 -3.44 -15.72
C CYS A 708 15.05 -3.04 -14.25
N TYR A 709 16.07 -3.33 -13.43
CA TYR A 709 16.05 -3.01 -12.00
C TYR A 709 15.83 -1.50 -11.74
N ARG A 710 16.45 -0.60 -12.53
CA ARG A 710 16.23 0.86 -12.46
C ARG A 710 14.80 1.30 -12.82
N CYS A 711 14.08 0.53 -13.64
CA CYS A 711 12.67 0.80 -13.91
C CYS A 711 11.79 0.51 -12.69
N VAL A 712 12.18 -0.48 -11.89
CA VAL A 712 11.45 -0.87 -10.68
C VAL A 712 11.87 0.01 -9.51
N PHE A 713 13.18 0.19 -9.32
CA PHE A 713 13.83 0.98 -8.28
C PHE A 713 14.68 2.08 -8.92
N PRO A 714 14.12 3.26 -9.22
CA PRO A 714 14.81 4.33 -9.93
C PRO A 714 15.81 5.09 -9.05
N ARG A 715 15.59 5.10 -7.73
CA ARG A 715 16.46 5.72 -6.74
C ARG A 715 16.91 4.63 -5.77
N PRO A 716 18.21 4.50 -5.50
CA PRO A 716 18.69 3.57 -4.51
C PRO A 716 18.21 3.98 -3.11
N PRO A 717 18.04 3.01 -2.20
CA PRO A 717 17.73 3.30 -0.81
C PRO A 717 18.87 4.11 -0.17
N PRO A 718 18.59 4.97 0.83
CA PRO A 718 19.63 5.67 1.58
C PRO A 718 20.67 4.70 2.16
N PRO A 719 21.97 5.03 2.15
CA PRO A 719 23.05 4.13 2.60
C PRO A 719 22.83 3.59 4.01
N ASP A 720 22.37 4.46 4.91
CA ASP A 720 22.13 4.15 6.33
C ASP A 720 20.95 3.17 6.54
N SER A 721 20.15 2.92 5.50
CA SER A 721 19.02 1.97 5.52
C SER A 721 19.35 0.61 4.89
N VAL A 722 20.55 0.45 4.34
CA VAL A 722 21.00 -0.79 3.69
C VAL A 722 21.75 -1.63 4.71
N LEU A 723 21.09 -2.66 5.23
CA LEU A 723 21.73 -3.69 6.07
C LEU A 723 22.06 -4.90 5.20
N SER A 724 23.28 -5.42 5.31
CA SER A 724 23.62 -6.74 4.77
C SER A 724 22.94 -7.86 5.57
N CYS A 725 22.91 -9.09 5.03
CA CYS A 725 22.46 -10.26 5.78
C CYS A 725 23.30 -10.50 7.06
N GLY A 726 24.58 -10.10 7.04
CA GLY A 726 25.48 -10.21 8.19
C GLY A 726 25.25 -9.16 9.28
N GLU A 727 24.77 -7.97 8.89
CA GLU A 727 24.47 -6.85 9.80
C GLU A 727 23.04 -6.89 10.33
N GLY A 728 22.06 -7.08 9.42
CA GLY A 728 20.63 -7.09 9.76
C GLY A 728 20.08 -8.46 10.19
N GLY A 729 20.86 -9.53 10.02
CA GLY A 729 20.43 -10.92 10.23
C GLY A 729 19.52 -11.43 9.11
N VAL A 730 19.44 -12.76 8.95
CA VAL A 730 18.54 -13.40 7.98
C VAL A 730 18.10 -14.79 8.45
N LEU A 731 16.81 -15.09 8.30
CA LEU A 731 16.23 -16.39 8.62
C LEU A 731 16.49 -17.38 7.48
N GLY A 732 17.16 -18.51 7.77
CA GLY A 732 17.56 -19.52 6.77
C GLY A 732 16.43 -19.97 5.83
N PRO A 733 15.24 -20.35 6.34
CA PRO A 733 14.07 -20.66 5.52
C PRO A 733 13.63 -19.56 4.54
N VAL A 734 13.82 -18.27 4.88
CA VAL A 734 13.43 -17.14 4.01
C VAL A 734 14.30 -17.07 2.78
N VAL A 735 15.62 -17.07 2.98
CA VAL A 735 16.58 -17.05 1.87
C VAL A 735 16.51 -18.36 1.08
N GLY A 736 16.26 -19.48 1.77
CA GLY A 736 15.99 -20.79 1.18
C GLY A 736 14.80 -20.78 0.21
N ALA A 737 13.63 -20.36 0.70
CA ALA A 737 12.40 -20.27 -0.10
C ALA A 737 12.57 -19.37 -1.32
N MET A 738 13.28 -18.23 -1.15
CA MET A 738 13.52 -17.33 -2.27
C MET A 738 14.41 -17.94 -3.35
N GLY A 739 15.47 -18.65 -2.99
CA GLY A 739 16.29 -19.33 -3.99
C GLY A 739 15.57 -20.49 -4.71
N VAL A 740 14.67 -21.21 -4.03
CA VAL A 740 13.80 -22.21 -4.70
C VAL A 740 12.88 -21.52 -5.70
N LEU A 741 12.24 -20.41 -5.32
CA LEU A 741 11.38 -19.65 -6.22
C LEU A 741 12.17 -19.01 -7.39
N MET A 742 13.42 -18.60 -7.18
CA MET A 742 14.32 -18.18 -8.27
C MET A 742 14.50 -19.28 -9.31
N SER A 743 14.78 -20.52 -8.87
CA SER A 743 14.93 -21.65 -9.79
C SER A 743 13.64 -21.93 -10.58
N THR A 744 12.48 -21.76 -9.95
CA THR A 744 11.17 -21.93 -10.60
C THR A 744 10.96 -20.90 -11.71
N GLU A 745 11.25 -19.62 -11.45
CA GLU A 745 11.15 -18.58 -12.48
C GLU A 745 12.17 -18.77 -13.60
N ALA A 746 13.38 -19.23 -13.27
CA ALA A 746 14.40 -19.54 -14.26
C ALA A 746 13.96 -20.64 -15.24
N LEU A 747 13.38 -21.74 -14.72
CA LEU A 747 12.85 -22.81 -15.56
C LEU A 747 11.72 -22.32 -16.46
N LYS A 748 10.78 -21.52 -15.94
CA LYS A 748 9.69 -20.91 -16.75
C LYS A 748 10.24 -20.06 -17.90
N VAL A 749 11.25 -19.22 -17.63
CA VAL A 749 11.87 -18.36 -18.65
C VAL A 749 12.53 -19.19 -19.76
N LEU A 750 13.19 -20.29 -19.42
CA LEU A 750 13.86 -21.16 -20.38
C LEU A 750 12.88 -22.02 -21.19
N LEU A 751 11.85 -22.57 -20.55
CA LEU A 751 10.84 -23.42 -21.20
C LEU A 751 9.96 -22.62 -22.17
N ALA A 752 9.65 -21.35 -21.85
CA ALA A 752 8.94 -20.46 -22.77
C ALA A 752 9.66 -20.25 -24.13
N LYS A 753 10.98 -20.47 -24.21
CA LYS A 753 11.74 -20.45 -25.47
C LYS A 753 11.44 -21.67 -26.35
N ALA A 754 11.12 -22.82 -25.76
CA ALA A 754 10.79 -24.05 -26.49
C ALA A 754 9.43 -23.95 -27.19
N ASP A 755 8.41 -23.41 -26.51
CA ASP A 755 7.06 -23.23 -27.08
C ASP A 755 7.03 -22.32 -28.31
N ARG A 756 7.88 -21.28 -28.34
CA ARG A 756 7.99 -20.39 -29.51
C ARG A 756 8.57 -21.09 -30.75
N LYS A 757 9.38 -22.15 -30.58
CA LYS A 757 9.92 -22.96 -31.69
C LYS A 757 8.88 -23.93 -32.25
N LYS A 758 8.00 -24.50 -31.42
CA LYS A 758 6.87 -25.34 -31.87
C LYS A 758 5.91 -24.59 -32.80
N ARG A 759 5.59 -23.34 -32.48
CA ARG A 759 4.71 -22.48 -33.31
C ARG A 759 5.28 -22.09 -34.69
N ARG A 760 6.56 -22.38 -34.98
CA ARG A 760 7.25 -21.94 -36.21
C ARG A 760 7.55 -23.06 -37.22
N LYS A 761 7.24 -24.34 -36.95
CA LYS A 761 7.45 -25.42 -37.94
C LYS A 761 6.18 -25.63 -38.79
N PRO A 762 6.24 -25.56 -40.14
CA PRO A 762 5.17 -26.06 -40.99
C PRO A 762 5.18 -27.59 -40.91
N ALA A 763 4.02 -28.19 -40.66
CA ALA A 763 3.88 -29.64 -40.69
C ALA A 763 3.94 -30.12 -42.15
N HIS A 764 5.02 -30.81 -42.53
CA HIS A 764 5.06 -31.63 -43.74
C HIS A 764 5.42 -33.07 -43.38
N LEU A 765 4.61 -33.97 -43.96
CA LEU A 765 4.79 -35.41 -44.21
C LEU A 765 4.55 -36.37 -43.04
N SER A 766 3.35 -36.97 -43.03
CA SER A 766 3.17 -38.39 -43.43
C SER A 766 1.68 -38.79 -43.45
N ASN A 767 1.24 -39.36 -44.59
CA ASN A 767 -0.03 -40.06 -44.80
C ASN A 767 -0.15 -41.27 -43.86
N ASP A 768 -1.30 -41.46 -43.21
CA ASP A 768 -2.19 -42.59 -43.53
C ASP A 768 -3.55 -42.43 -42.84
N GLY A 769 -4.60 -42.83 -43.56
CA GLY A 769 -5.97 -42.42 -43.33
C GLY A 769 -6.71 -43.16 -42.21
N THR A 770 -7.67 -42.45 -41.61
CA THR A 770 -9.04 -42.94 -41.36
C THR A 770 -9.91 -41.76 -40.87
N GLN A 771 -11.10 -41.62 -41.44
CA GLN A 771 -12.07 -40.56 -41.18
C GLN A 771 -12.68 -40.65 -39.76
N ALA A 772 -12.80 -39.50 -39.09
CA ALA A 772 -13.94 -39.19 -38.20
C ALA A 772 -14.01 -37.67 -37.91
N ASP A 773 -14.98 -37.03 -38.57
CA ASP A 773 -15.88 -35.97 -38.10
C ASP A 773 -15.35 -34.65 -37.50
N SER A 774 -15.39 -33.64 -38.38
CA SER A 774 -15.91 -32.27 -38.20
C SER A 774 -15.55 -31.49 -36.92
N ALA A 775 -14.46 -30.71 -37.00
CA ALA A 775 -14.27 -29.48 -36.24
C ALA A 775 -14.62 -28.27 -37.13
N PRO A 776 -15.42 -27.28 -36.67
CA PRO A 776 -15.61 -26.05 -37.43
C PRO A 776 -14.42 -25.09 -37.22
N THR A 777 -13.98 -24.57 -38.36
CA THR A 777 -12.91 -23.63 -38.65
C THR A 777 -12.94 -22.37 -37.78
N THR A 778 -11.85 -22.08 -37.08
CA THR A 778 -11.63 -20.81 -36.39
C THR A 778 -11.09 -19.75 -37.35
N ASN A 779 -11.89 -18.71 -37.57
CA ASN A 779 -11.49 -17.52 -38.30
C ASN A 779 -10.49 -16.70 -37.48
N ALA A 780 -9.33 -16.43 -38.08
CA ALA A 780 -8.29 -15.58 -37.55
C ALA A 780 -8.82 -14.15 -37.33
N THR A 781 -8.90 -13.74 -36.07
CA THR A 781 -9.24 -12.36 -35.70
C THR A 781 -7.96 -11.63 -35.28
N THR A 782 -7.72 -10.52 -35.95
CA THR A 782 -6.63 -9.56 -35.75
C THR A 782 -6.61 -9.06 -34.30
N THR A 783 -5.63 -9.51 -33.51
CA THR A 783 -5.44 -9.14 -32.11
C THR A 783 -4.79 -7.76 -31.96
N THR A 784 -5.46 -6.86 -31.24
CA THR A 784 -4.81 -5.69 -30.62
C THR A 784 -3.70 -6.17 -29.66
N PRO A 785 -2.53 -5.51 -29.60
CA PRO A 785 -1.39 -6.00 -28.82
C PRO A 785 -1.68 -5.89 -27.32
N GLU A 786 -1.93 -7.04 -26.70
CA GLU A 786 -2.10 -7.20 -25.26
C GLU A 786 -0.89 -6.62 -24.50
N GLN A 787 -1.13 -5.66 -23.60
CA GLN A 787 -0.07 -5.02 -22.82
C GLN A 787 0.57 -6.05 -21.87
N LYS A 788 1.84 -6.43 -22.12
CA LYS A 788 2.60 -7.35 -21.25
C LYS A 788 2.66 -6.86 -19.81
N LYS A 789 2.32 -7.75 -18.87
CA LYS A 789 2.28 -7.49 -17.42
C LYS A 789 3.53 -8.07 -16.74
N PHE A 790 4.06 -7.36 -15.75
CA PHE A 790 5.25 -7.74 -14.99
C PHE A 790 4.93 -7.81 -13.50
N TYR A 791 5.54 -8.74 -12.77
CA TYR A 791 5.22 -8.99 -11.36
C TYR A 791 6.49 -9.17 -10.51
N MET A 792 6.37 -8.82 -9.23
CA MET A 792 7.34 -9.06 -8.17
C MET A 792 6.67 -9.85 -7.06
N THR A 793 7.33 -10.89 -6.58
CA THR A 793 6.87 -11.67 -5.43
C THR A 793 7.55 -11.17 -4.18
N ILE A 794 6.79 -10.94 -3.11
CA ILE A 794 7.27 -10.65 -1.76
C ILE A 794 6.92 -11.83 -0.87
N TYR A 795 7.90 -12.27 -0.08
CA TYR A 795 7.74 -13.27 0.95
C TYR A 795 8.01 -12.65 2.33
N SER A 796 7.21 -12.98 3.34
CA SER A 796 7.36 -12.50 4.72
C SER A 796 7.00 -13.63 5.67
N ALA A 797 7.99 -14.22 6.34
CA ALA A 797 7.82 -15.48 7.07
C ALA A 797 6.84 -15.39 8.26
N PHE A 798 6.74 -14.23 8.89
CA PHE A 798 5.90 -14.00 10.08
C PHE A 798 4.61 -13.21 9.77
N SER A 799 4.30 -13.01 8.49
CA SER A 799 3.07 -12.36 8.05
C SER A 799 1.95 -13.40 7.86
N ASP A 800 0.72 -13.06 8.25
CA ASP A 800 -0.47 -13.91 8.06
C ASP A 800 -0.71 -14.27 6.57
N THR A 801 -0.33 -13.36 5.66
CA THR A 801 -0.22 -13.64 4.23
C THR A 801 1.26 -13.65 3.85
N PRO A 802 1.92 -14.81 3.88
CA PRO A 802 3.37 -14.85 3.75
C PRO A 802 3.83 -14.55 2.32
N PHE A 803 3.05 -14.88 1.29
CA PHE A 803 3.35 -14.54 -0.09
C PHE A 803 2.42 -13.45 -0.62
N ARG A 804 2.98 -12.43 -1.25
CA ARG A 804 2.27 -11.34 -1.94
C ARG A 804 2.87 -11.12 -3.31
N THR A 805 2.04 -10.87 -4.32
CA THR A 805 2.51 -10.55 -5.67
C THR A 805 2.13 -9.11 -6.00
N ILE A 806 3.12 -8.29 -6.33
CA ILE A 806 2.96 -6.90 -6.72
C ILE A 806 3.12 -6.79 -8.24
N ARG A 807 2.12 -6.21 -8.91
CA ARG A 807 2.25 -5.85 -10.33
C ARG A 807 3.19 -4.65 -10.45
N MET A 808 4.21 -4.79 -11.28
CA MET A 808 5.18 -3.74 -11.57
C MET A 808 4.82 -2.98 -12.83
N PHE A 809 5.28 -1.73 -12.90
CA PHE A 809 5.29 -1.00 -14.15
C PHE A 809 6.27 -1.65 -15.15
N GLY A 810 5.94 -1.55 -16.43
CA GLY A 810 6.84 -1.95 -17.50
C GLY A 810 8.04 -1.01 -17.64
N LYS A 811 8.77 -1.19 -18.74
CA LYS A 811 9.93 -0.38 -19.11
C LYS A 811 9.61 1.14 -19.09
N ARG A 812 10.39 1.93 -18.35
CA ARG A 812 10.22 3.39 -18.30
C ARG A 812 10.88 4.06 -19.50
N LYS A 813 10.19 5.04 -20.10
CA LYS A 813 10.69 5.80 -21.27
C LYS A 813 11.92 6.65 -20.96
N THR A 814 12.16 7.00 -19.69
CA THR A 814 13.27 7.85 -19.23
C THR A 814 14.35 7.10 -18.45
N CYS A 815 14.37 5.76 -18.51
CA CYS A 815 15.32 4.95 -17.73
C CYS A 815 16.74 4.99 -18.30
N GLN A 816 17.69 5.55 -17.54
CA GLN A 816 19.12 5.67 -17.89
C GLN A 816 19.79 4.41 -18.43
N ALA A 817 19.31 3.20 -18.08
CA ALA A 817 19.86 1.94 -18.59
C ALA A 817 19.19 1.42 -19.87
N CYS A 818 17.88 1.63 -20.07
CA CYS A 818 17.12 0.89 -21.08
C CYS A 818 16.21 1.75 -21.97
N SER A 819 16.07 3.06 -21.71
CA SER A 819 15.34 3.97 -22.58
C SER A 819 16.00 4.14 -23.94
N LYS A 820 15.32 4.83 -24.86
CA LYS A 820 15.92 5.26 -26.13
C LYS A 820 17.10 6.21 -25.90
N ASP A 821 16.99 7.07 -24.88
CA ASP A 821 18.02 8.04 -24.47
C ASP A 821 18.90 7.49 -23.33
N ALA A 822 19.23 6.19 -23.36
CA ALA A 822 20.01 5.56 -22.29
C ALA A 822 21.44 6.13 -22.23
N THR A 823 21.87 6.54 -21.03
CA THR A 823 23.20 7.10 -20.77
C THR A 823 24.23 6.04 -20.40
N ILE A 824 23.78 4.86 -19.97
CA ILE A 824 24.63 3.74 -19.59
C ILE A 824 24.98 2.93 -20.85
N THR A 825 26.28 2.82 -21.14
CA THR A 825 26.83 2.09 -22.29
C THR A 825 27.83 1.01 -21.84
N LYS A 826 28.14 0.06 -22.74
CA LYS A 826 29.18 -0.96 -22.49
C LYS A 826 30.54 -0.35 -22.19
N GLU A 827 30.86 0.76 -22.85
CA GLU A 827 32.11 1.51 -22.65
C GLU A 827 32.13 2.21 -21.28
N SER A 828 31.02 2.85 -20.89
CA SER A 828 30.92 3.50 -19.58
C SER A 828 31.08 2.53 -18.40
N MET A 829 30.62 1.28 -18.58
CA MET A 829 30.79 0.20 -17.62
C MET A 829 32.23 -0.33 -17.60
N LYS A 830 32.86 -0.56 -18.76
CA LYS A 830 34.25 -1.05 -18.82
C LYS A 830 35.28 -0.03 -18.33
N ASN A 831 35.04 1.25 -18.56
CA ASN A 831 35.99 2.32 -18.22
C ASN A 831 35.88 2.79 -16.76
N GLY A 832 35.05 2.14 -15.93
CA GLY A 832 34.87 2.50 -14.52
C GLY A 832 34.18 3.85 -14.27
N SER A 833 33.63 4.48 -15.32
CA SER A 833 32.94 5.79 -15.20
C SER A 833 31.60 5.72 -14.45
N LEU A 834 31.07 4.51 -14.24
CA LEU A 834 29.87 4.25 -13.45
C LEU A 834 30.25 3.89 -12.02
N ASP A 835 30.24 4.88 -11.13
CA ASP A 835 30.42 4.65 -9.70
C ASP A 835 29.09 4.20 -9.05
N TYR A 836 28.87 2.88 -9.04
CA TYR A 836 27.71 2.25 -8.38
C TYR A 836 27.70 2.47 -6.86
N VAL A 837 28.85 2.70 -6.24
CA VAL A 837 28.96 2.98 -4.81
C VAL A 837 28.44 4.40 -4.54
N ALA A 838 28.97 5.40 -5.27
CA ALA A 838 28.49 6.79 -5.20
C ALA A 838 27.01 6.90 -5.55
N PHE A 839 26.56 6.20 -6.60
CA PHE A 839 25.15 6.21 -7.02
C PHE A 839 24.23 5.73 -5.89
N CYS A 840 24.60 4.66 -5.19
CA CYS A 840 23.84 4.14 -4.04
C CYS A 840 24.00 4.97 -2.76
N GLY A 841 24.57 6.17 -2.85
CA GLY A 841 24.86 7.06 -1.73
C GLY A 841 26.03 6.57 -0.86
N GLY A 842 26.63 5.42 -1.18
CA GLY A 842 27.88 5.01 -0.57
C GLY A 842 28.91 6.10 -0.86
N LYS A 843 29.63 6.56 0.15
CA LYS A 843 30.71 7.51 -0.09
C LYS A 843 31.72 6.85 -1.03
N ALA A 844 31.94 7.40 -2.23
CA ALA A 844 32.95 6.99 -3.20
C ALA A 844 34.31 6.83 -2.50
N SER A 845 34.66 5.63 -2.00
CA SER A 845 35.82 5.42 -1.12
C SER A 845 36.01 6.51 -0.06
N GLY A 846 34.93 7.16 0.38
CA GLY A 846 35.00 8.30 1.27
C GLY A 846 35.05 7.79 2.69
N ARG A 847 36.21 7.27 3.07
CA ARG A 847 36.60 7.15 4.47
C ARG A 847 36.25 8.48 5.11
N TYR A 848 35.29 8.47 6.03
CA TYR A 848 35.38 9.26 7.25
C TYR A 848 36.87 9.47 7.57
N PRO A 849 37.38 10.71 7.73
CA PRO A 849 38.81 10.96 7.82
C PRO A 849 39.42 9.93 8.77
N PRO A 850 40.46 9.19 8.37
CA PRO A 850 40.95 8.08 9.16
C PRO A 850 41.22 8.60 10.58
N LEU A 851 40.65 7.94 11.58
CA LEU A 851 40.91 8.27 12.98
C LEU A 851 42.43 8.32 13.19
N THR A 852 42.91 9.32 13.91
CA THR A 852 44.32 9.45 14.27
C THR A 852 44.71 8.32 15.23
N LYS A 853 46.02 8.09 15.41
CA LYS A 853 46.49 7.02 16.31
C LYS A 853 46.04 7.23 17.75
N GLU A 854 45.83 8.48 18.15
CA GLU A 854 45.39 8.88 19.49
C GLU A 854 43.87 8.68 19.71
N GLU A 855 43.11 8.48 18.64
CA GLU A 855 41.66 8.23 18.62
C GLU A 855 41.32 6.74 18.54
N ILE A 856 42.31 5.86 18.57
CA ILE A 856 42.13 4.41 18.51
C ILE A 856 42.88 3.80 19.70
N VAL A 857 42.25 2.86 20.40
CA VAL A 857 42.88 2.04 21.43
C VAL A 857 42.78 0.56 21.04
N ASP A 858 43.86 -0.19 21.19
CA ASP A 858 43.84 -1.64 20.94
C ASP A 858 43.13 -2.37 22.10
N VAL A 859 42.46 -3.50 21.82
CA VAL A 859 41.65 -4.23 22.82
C VAL A 859 42.44 -4.63 24.07
N GLU A 860 43.71 -5.01 23.92
CA GLU A 860 44.60 -5.39 25.03
C GLU A 860 45.02 -4.19 25.88
N GLU A 861 45.21 -3.02 25.25
CA GLU A 861 45.50 -1.77 25.95
C GLU A 861 44.26 -1.28 26.70
N TYR A 862 43.09 -1.37 26.05
CA TYR A 862 41.82 -0.99 26.65
C TYR A 862 41.47 -1.86 27.86
N GLN A 863 41.71 -3.18 27.80
CA GLN A 863 41.53 -4.06 28.96
C GLN A 863 42.40 -3.63 30.15
N LYS A 864 43.67 -3.27 29.93
CA LYS A 864 44.55 -2.77 31.00
C LYS A 864 44.03 -1.47 31.61
N LEU A 865 43.48 -0.57 30.79
CA LEU A 865 42.85 0.67 31.28
C LEU A 865 41.62 0.39 32.13
N ARG A 866 40.83 -0.61 31.74
CA ARG A 866 39.63 -1.06 32.46
C ARG A 866 39.98 -1.69 33.82
N GLU A 867 40.97 -2.57 33.87
CA GLU A 867 41.48 -3.15 35.12
C GLU A 867 42.09 -2.10 36.07
N GLY A 868 42.71 -1.05 35.52
CA GLY A 868 43.30 0.06 36.28
C GLY A 868 42.32 1.13 36.77
N ASN A 869 41.00 0.91 36.64
CA ASN A 869 39.94 1.88 36.97
C ASN A 869 40.07 3.23 36.22
N LYS A 870 40.70 3.22 35.04
CA LYS A 870 40.91 4.37 34.13
C LYS A 870 40.16 4.20 32.80
N GLY A 871 39.27 3.20 32.71
CA GLY A 871 38.56 2.80 31.50
C GLY A 871 37.48 3.77 31.02
N GLY A 872 37.11 4.79 31.82
CA GLY A 872 36.13 5.80 31.42
C GLY A 872 34.75 5.21 31.08
N LEU A 873 33.99 5.92 30.25
CA LEU A 873 32.68 5.47 29.77
C LEU A 873 32.82 4.61 28.52
N LEU A 874 32.39 3.35 28.59
CA LEU A 874 32.33 2.45 27.43
C LEU A 874 30.93 2.44 26.82
N ILE A 875 30.82 2.83 25.55
CA ILE A 875 29.58 2.86 24.80
C ILE A 875 29.62 1.76 23.73
N ASP A 876 28.73 0.80 23.85
CA ASP A 876 28.48 -0.22 22.85
C ASP A 876 27.42 0.26 21.85
N VAL A 877 27.81 0.41 20.60
CA VAL A 877 26.97 1.01 19.55
C VAL A 877 26.18 0.00 18.73
N ARG A 878 26.20 -1.28 19.10
CA ARG A 878 25.37 -2.31 18.47
C ARG A 878 23.89 -2.11 18.81
N ASP A 879 23.00 -2.68 18.01
CA ASP A 879 21.56 -2.69 18.31
C ASP A 879 21.23 -3.44 19.61
N ASP A 880 20.11 -3.08 20.27
CA ASP A 880 19.67 -3.64 21.55
C ASP A 880 19.65 -5.18 21.57
N VAL A 881 19.26 -5.80 20.46
CA VAL A 881 19.20 -7.26 20.33
C VAL A 881 20.61 -7.87 20.36
N GLN A 882 21.54 -7.28 19.61
CA GLN A 882 22.93 -7.71 19.55
C GLN A 882 23.64 -7.52 20.89
N TYR A 883 23.37 -6.39 21.55
CA TYR A 883 23.85 -6.11 22.91
C TYR A 883 23.28 -7.10 23.94
N GLY A 884 21.99 -7.45 23.81
CA GLY A 884 21.32 -8.42 24.68
C GLY A 884 21.82 -9.85 24.53
N MET A 885 22.46 -10.21 23.40
CA MET A 885 23.08 -11.52 23.22
C MET A 885 24.36 -11.67 24.05
N CYS A 886 25.20 -10.63 24.07
CA CYS A 886 26.43 -10.54 24.85
C CYS A 886 26.93 -9.11 24.90
N SER A 887 27.55 -8.71 26.00
CA SER A 887 28.12 -7.37 26.20
C SER A 887 29.25 -7.41 27.22
N LEU A 888 30.09 -6.38 27.20
CA LEU A 888 31.13 -6.21 28.23
C LEU A 888 30.51 -5.60 29.49
N GLU A 889 30.91 -6.08 30.67
CA GLU A 889 30.45 -5.49 31.94
C GLU A 889 30.76 -3.97 31.98
N ASP A 890 29.88 -3.19 32.60
CA ASP A 890 29.99 -1.72 32.69
C ASP A 890 29.93 -0.96 31.34
N SER A 891 29.64 -1.64 30.22
CA SER A 891 29.27 -0.94 28.99
C SER A 891 27.83 -0.44 29.04
N ILE A 892 27.55 0.68 28.38
CA ILE A 892 26.19 1.15 28.12
C ILE A 892 25.87 0.95 26.65
N ASN A 893 24.64 0.51 26.37
CA ASN A 893 24.20 0.38 24.99
C ASN A 893 23.59 1.69 24.49
N VAL A 894 24.19 2.25 23.44
CA VAL A 894 23.64 3.40 22.73
C VAL A 894 23.75 3.08 21.23
N PRO A 895 22.70 2.53 20.61
CA PRO A 895 22.75 2.08 19.22
C PRO A 895 23.28 3.18 18.29
N ILE A 896 24.07 2.78 17.29
CA ILE A 896 24.71 3.72 16.35
C ILE A 896 23.70 4.67 15.70
N THR A 897 22.48 4.19 15.43
CA THR A 897 21.37 5.00 14.90
C THR A 897 21.04 6.20 15.78
N THR A 898 21.11 6.05 17.11
CA THR A 898 20.91 7.14 18.08
C THR A 898 22.04 8.15 18.01
N ILE A 899 23.30 7.70 17.97
CA ILE A 899 24.47 8.57 17.88
C ILE A 899 24.48 9.35 16.56
N LEU A 900 24.01 8.73 15.47
CA LEU A 900 23.89 9.38 14.17
C LEU A 900 22.79 10.45 14.11
N THR A 901 21.92 10.56 15.10
CA THR A 901 20.97 11.69 15.17
C THR A 901 21.53 12.94 15.85
N LEU A 902 22.76 12.87 16.40
CA LEU A 902 23.37 14.03 17.03
C LEU A 902 23.58 15.16 16.00
N PRO A 903 23.34 16.43 16.39
CA PRO A 903 23.52 17.57 15.49
C PRO A 903 24.98 17.70 15.07
N ILE A 904 25.24 18.44 13.99
CA ILE A 904 26.59 18.77 13.52
C ILE A 904 26.82 20.26 13.77
N ALA A 905 27.89 20.61 14.48
CA ALA A 905 28.27 22.00 14.70
C ALA A 905 28.60 22.66 13.34
N ARG A 906 28.04 23.85 13.07
CA ARG A 906 28.38 24.63 11.88
C ARG A 906 29.83 25.11 12.02
N GLU A 907 30.68 24.80 11.04
CA GLU A 907 32.01 25.41 10.95
C GLU A 907 31.83 26.91 10.67
N ASP A 908 32.48 27.75 11.49
CA ASP A 908 32.59 29.18 11.23
C ASP A 908 33.22 29.38 9.85
N LYS A 909 32.46 29.97 8.93
CA LYS A 909 32.98 30.41 7.64
C LYS A 909 34.16 31.34 7.92
N LYS A 910 35.36 30.94 7.49
CA LYS A 910 36.51 31.83 7.39
C LYS A 910 36.13 33.07 6.58
N GLU A 911 36.54 34.21 7.12
CA GLU A 911 36.39 35.57 6.65
C GLU A 911 36.58 35.71 5.13
N GLY A 912 35.60 36.34 4.49
CA GLY A 912 35.63 36.66 3.08
C GLY A 912 34.25 36.93 2.51
N GLU A 913 33.61 38.01 2.98
CA GLU A 913 32.75 38.93 2.19
C GLU A 913 32.00 39.85 3.18
N GLU A 914 32.41 41.11 3.19
CA GLU A 914 31.78 42.19 3.95
C GLU A 914 30.37 42.46 3.44
N GLY A 915 29.44 42.67 4.37
CA GLY A 915 28.19 43.38 4.11
C GLY A 915 26.93 42.52 4.15
N LYS A 916 26.42 42.28 5.37
CA LYS A 916 25.00 42.43 5.74
C LYS A 916 24.84 42.17 7.24
N GLU A 917 24.43 43.19 7.98
CA GLU A 917 23.94 43.07 9.34
C GLU A 917 22.75 42.09 9.33
N GLN A 918 22.92 40.94 9.97
CA GLN A 918 21.83 40.02 10.29
C GLN A 918 21.79 39.86 11.80
N GLU A 919 20.58 40.05 12.34
CA GLU A 919 20.22 40.00 13.75
C GLU A 919 20.75 38.72 14.42
N GLU A 920 21.35 38.89 15.60
CA GLU A 920 21.78 37.80 16.46
C GLU A 920 20.56 37.01 16.96
N GLU A 921 20.20 35.93 16.27
CA GLU A 921 19.31 34.91 16.83
C GLU A 921 20.03 34.19 17.97
N GLU A 922 19.50 34.37 19.19
CA GLU A 922 19.93 33.70 20.41
C GLU A 922 19.82 32.16 20.25
N VAL A 923 20.95 31.49 20.00
CA VAL A 923 21.01 30.03 19.80
C VAL A 923 20.66 29.33 21.13
N LYS A 924 19.44 28.77 21.20
CA LYS A 924 19.01 27.94 22.33
C LYS A 924 19.99 26.76 22.51
N PRO A 925 20.49 26.50 23.74
CA PRO A 925 21.46 25.43 23.98
C PRO A 925 20.85 24.06 23.65
N ILE A 926 21.58 23.28 22.86
CA ILE A 926 21.21 21.91 22.50
C ILE A 926 21.25 21.06 23.78
N PRO A 927 20.16 20.32 24.12
CA PRO A 927 20.15 19.47 25.30
C PRO A 927 21.16 18.33 25.15
N ILE A 928 22.08 18.21 26.10
CA ILE A 928 23.09 17.15 26.15
C ILE A 928 22.38 15.82 26.50
N PRO A 929 22.57 14.74 25.72
CA PRO A 929 21.98 13.44 26.01
C PRO A 929 22.36 12.93 27.41
N SER A 930 21.42 12.27 28.11
CA SER A 930 21.61 11.83 29.50
C SER A 930 22.74 10.82 29.71
N TRP A 931 23.09 10.05 28.68
CA TRP A 931 24.18 9.06 28.71
C TRP A 931 25.57 9.68 28.52
N LEU A 932 25.66 10.95 28.11
CA LEU A 932 26.92 11.63 27.90
C LEU A 932 27.41 12.26 29.21
N PRO A 933 28.69 12.10 29.60
CA PRO A 933 29.24 12.74 30.78
C PRO A 933 29.10 14.27 30.68
N ARG A 934 28.73 14.92 31.79
CA ARG A 934 28.69 16.39 31.88
C ARG A 934 30.05 17.01 32.16
N ASP A 935 31.00 16.19 32.61
CA ASP A 935 32.38 16.62 32.85
C ASP A 935 33.24 16.49 31.58
N THR A 936 34.33 17.24 31.53
CA THR A 936 35.25 17.29 30.39
C THR A 936 36.46 16.35 30.54
N SER A 937 36.54 15.62 31.66
CA SER A 937 37.69 14.81 32.06
C SER A 937 37.53 13.32 31.80
N THR A 938 36.30 12.82 31.76
CA THR A 938 35.97 11.40 31.61
C THR A 938 36.25 10.96 30.17
N PRO A 939 37.14 9.98 29.95
CA PRO A 939 37.36 9.41 28.62
C PRO A 939 36.13 8.64 28.14
N ILE A 940 35.85 8.67 26.83
CA ILE A 940 34.73 7.98 26.18
C ILE A 940 35.28 7.02 25.14
N TYR A 941 34.90 5.75 25.27
CA TYR A 941 35.32 4.67 24.37
C TYR A 941 34.10 4.10 23.65
N PHE A 942 34.22 3.92 22.34
CA PHE A 942 33.19 3.28 21.53
C PHE A 942 33.63 1.88 21.13
N ILE A 943 32.71 0.91 21.23
CA ILE A 943 32.92 -0.45 20.75
C ILE A 943 31.72 -0.91 19.93
N CYS A 944 31.96 -1.69 18.88
CA CYS A 944 30.92 -2.40 18.14
C CYS A 944 31.38 -3.83 17.84
N ARG A 945 30.69 -4.55 16.95
CA ARG A 945 31.03 -5.94 16.62
C ARG A 945 32.43 -6.08 15.97
N LEU A 946 32.71 -5.28 14.94
CA LEU A 946 33.94 -5.37 14.12
C LEU A 946 34.83 -4.11 14.16
N GLY A 947 34.44 -3.09 14.92
CA GLY A 947 35.14 -1.81 14.96
C GLY A 947 34.81 -0.86 13.81
N ASN A 948 33.74 -1.09 13.04
CA ASN A 948 33.33 -0.20 11.93
C ASN A 948 32.46 0.96 12.44
N ASP A 949 31.33 0.63 13.08
CA ASP A 949 30.36 1.62 13.59
C ASP A 949 30.89 2.43 14.76
N SER A 950 31.75 1.84 15.60
CA SER A 950 32.38 2.56 16.72
C SER A 950 33.27 3.70 16.23
N ARG A 951 33.96 3.54 15.10
CA ARG A 951 34.74 4.60 14.46
C ARG A 951 33.84 5.74 13.99
N LEU A 952 32.69 5.39 13.43
CA LEU A 952 31.69 6.36 13.00
C LEU A 952 31.11 7.14 14.18
N ALA A 953 30.84 6.46 15.29
CA ALA A 953 30.37 7.09 16.53
C ALA A 953 31.37 8.12 17.08
N VAL A 954 32.67 7.81 17.11
CA VAL A 954 33.73 8.75 17.51
C VAL A 954 33.65 10.05 16.71
N GLN A 955 33.53 9.95 15.39
CA GLN A 955 33.52 11.12 14.52
C GLN A 955 32.25 11.94 14.65
N ARG A 956 31.09 11.28 14.72
CA ARG A 956 29.82 11.96 14.88
C ARG A 956 29.76 12.71 16.21
N LEU A 957 30.21 12.11 17.29
CA LEU A 957 30.23 12.76 18.59
C LEU A 957 31.15 13.99 18.59
N LYS A 958 32.33 13.92 17.95
CA LYS A 958 33.23 15.07 17.78
C LYS A 958 32.59 16.20 16.97
N GLN A 959 31.97 15.86 15.85
CA GLN A 959 31.29 16.83 14.97
C GLN A 959 30.10 17.51 15.66
N SER A 960 29.50 16.89 16.68
CA SER A 960 28.37 17.48 17.38
C SER A 960 28.71 18.67 18.26
N GLY A 961 29.98 18.83 18.63
CA GLY A 961 30.41 19.89 19.56
C GLY A 961 29.84 19.75 20.98
N LEU A 962 29.15 18.65 21.30
CA LEU A 962 28.52 18.40 22.61
C LEU A 962 29.53 18.06 23.71
N VAL A 963 30.73 17.63 23.35
CA VAL A 963 31.84 17.32 24.26
C VAL A 963 33.00 18.25 23.99
N LYS A 964 33.49 18.93 25.04
CA LYS A 964 34.62 19.87 24.99
C LYS A 964 35.73 19.37 25.91
N GLY A 965 36.76 18.74 25.36
CA GLY A 965 37.96 18.34 26.10
C GLY A 965 38.09 16.86 26.49
N ASN A 966 37.01 16.06 26.38
CA ASN A 966 37.07 14.62 26.66
C ASN A 966 37.95 13.88 25.63
N VAL A 967 38.66 12.85 26.09
CA VAL A 967 39.36 11.90 25.21
C VAL A 967 38.33 10.93 24.62
N ILE A 968 38.18 10.90 23.29
CA ILE A 968 37.18 10.07 22.60
C ILE A 968 37.93 9.08 21.70
N ARG A 969 37.72 7.77 21.92
CA ARG A 969 38.46 6.70 21.23
C ARG A 969 37.58 5.56 20.74
N ASP A 970 38.00 4.94 19.64
CA ASP A 970 37.49 3.68 19.10
C ASP A 970 38.28 2.50 19.68
N VAL A 971 37.60 1.43 20.10
CA VAL A 971 38.24 0.17 20.46
C VAL A 971 38.47 -0.67 19.19
N ARG A 972 39.74 -0.78 18.76
CA ARG A 972 40.10 -1.35 17.46
C ARG A 972 39.61 -2.79 17.32
N GLY A 973 38.92 -3.06 16.21
CA GLY A 973 38.46 -4.41 15.86
C GLY A 973 37.25 -4.89 16.68
N GLY A 974 36.75 -4.05 17.60
CA GLY A 974 35.52 -4.30 18.34
C GLY A 974 35.54 -5.57 19.19
N LEU A 975 34.36 -6.13 19.41
CA LEU A 975 34.17 -7.36 20.18
C LEU A 975 34.74 -8.60 19.47
N TRP A 976 34.91 -8.56 18.15
CA TRP A 976 35.55 -9.64 17.42
C TRP A 976 37.02 -9.80 17.81
N GLU A 977 37.76 -8.70 17.82
CA GLU A 977 39.15 -8.70 18.24
C GLU A 977 39.28 -8.93 19.75
N TRP A 978 38.32 -8.43 20.54
CA TRP A 978 38.22 -8.70 21.97
C TRP A 978 38.18 -10.20 22.26
N SER A 979 37.32 -10.95 21.55
CA SER A 979 37.21 -12.38 21.83
C SER A 979 38.51 -13.12 21.46
N ARG A 980 39.21 -12.67 20.42
CA ARG A 980 40.43 -13.35 19.97
C ARG A 980 41.61 -13.11 20.92
N LYS A 981 41.74 -11.88 21.40
CA LYS A 981 42.95 -11.41 22.10
C LYS A 981 42.79 -11.26 23.61
N VAL A 982 41.60 -10.91 24.08
CA VAL A 982 41.34 -10.62 25.50
C VAL A 982 40.59 -11.76 26.16
N ASP A 983 39.40 -12.10 25.65
CA ASP A 983 38.53 -13.13 26.24
C ASP A 983 38.03 -14.13 25.19
N LYS A 984 38.75 -15.25 25.04
CA LYS A 984 38.39 -16.34 24.11
C LYS A 984 37.07 -17.02 24.41
N SER A 985 36.50 -16.80 25.59
CA SER A 985 35.18 -17.31 25.96
C SER A 985 34.04 -16.35 25.59
N PHE A 986 34.37 -15.12 25.19
CA PHE A 986 33.37 -14.13 24.79
C PHE A 986 32.62 -14.60 23.53
N PRO A 987 31.29 -14.73 23.58
CA PRO A 987 30.52 -15.30 22.49
C PRO A 987 30.49 -14.37 21.28
N ILE A 988 30.81 -14.93 20.11
CA ILE A 988 30.64 -14.27 18.82
C ILE A 988 29.57 -15.01 18.03
N TYR A 989 28.61 -14.23 17.54
CA TYR A 989 27.61 -14.62 16.55
C TYR A 989 28.00 -14.07 15.18
#